data_AF-A0A1S9DXP1-F1
#
_entry.id   AF-A0A1S9DXP1-F1
#
_cell.length_a   1.000
_cell.length_b   1.000
_cell.length_c   1.000
_cell.angle_alpha   90.00
_cell.angle_beta   90.00
_cell.angle_gamma   90.00
#
_symmetry.space_group_name_H-M   'P 1'
#
loop_
_entity.id
_entity.type
_entity.pdbx_description
1 polymer ?
#
loop_
_entity_poly.entity_id
_entity_poly.type
_entity_poly.pdbx_seq_one_letter_code
_entity_poly.pdbx_strand_id
1 'polypeptide(L)'
;MLSLVTSLNTAGLDTKWLSDRGFINMVLVATLFSLFTVSLCRSIPRSSPSSSPYTQATDLKIHDPTVINANGAYYAYGVGEHIVIHQAPGLAGPWKQIGSVLDKDSIIPKGDRAKPWAPTTIEVKGTFYCYYSVSNAGCRDSAIGVATSQSPGPGGWTDHGAIVQSGTGQGSDEHPFNEVNAIDPAVLVTGDKGHLVFGSYWSGIWQVPLNEDFSSVGNTTGLNAHHLAKHPKTERVNSQDQNPDPLCRDSSGRRPVEGAYISYHAPYYYLWLSWGQCCDYDPNNLPPSGEEYSIRVGRSESPHGPFVDKQGKELTQGGGELIYGSNNDVYAPGGQGVITVETGDILYYHYLNTTLSYDFWEARLGYSYLGYVDVLVADLFCRGGQILPHQETIQEFVFVGWASYMSKFYEVLDTVIILAKGRQASLLQIYHHAGVILVAWASIRFEYPPALMLFSFNAGVHALMYTYFALVSIHVAVPRLAKAAITSIQIVQFFIDLIVCHRLNKKCIQPVRQRKLKPLSKRAQLEHKLDGLMTLLASAGQSQPQPQPLSDSVRDMNTDIVTSGTEPPNSDSGLLVTVMSGPGLDQGSEEEACLASFRTEKLPVFPVVHIPDTMSAKDFKQQSPFLWRCIATIQCKHPSRQSELCMSIREVAAKRLLVDCAKNLDLLQGVLMYLTWITYLTQPQKSSLCIYTQMAIGLVFELGLNKPAPPDICMATSNCNAVGHLPHLKASLSTKRTMNERRAVLGCYVLSSLIAQFLGRMDPLRWTPHMEECLTTLAESDESPNDTVLVQITRSRLLADIISQGPWSQNLYDIDTASRAPASFHMKAMQTQLQTLKSKIPVNLAENRSILFHLIHTEVSLYETALSKPATNTGYTDPLHLDHLYACLKALKAFFDLLVAIPVAELTSIALPDLIYTSHCLMTLFRLSTFDHPGWDQATVRGTLDIVSITGQLADRLKQVAQVVGIQNEGESQDPYSRLGMMMLKIRGEWVSRLSDLEAIDIDSTLELPYFNMNQWDLDSFLNWSGEFN
;
A
#
# COMPACT_ATOMS: atom_id res chain seq x y z
N MET A 1 56.09 21.13 4.57
CA MET A 1 56.26 20.74 3.15
C MET A 1 57.66 21.06 2.62
N LEU A 2 58.15 22.31 2.63
CA LEU A 2 59.49 22.62 2.11
C LEU A 2 60.63 21.79 2.75
N SER A 3 60.60 21.55 4.06
CA SER A 3 61.58 20.70 4.77
C SER A 3 61.54 19.22 4.36
N LEU A 4 60.39 18.73 3.88
CA LEU A 4 60.22 17.36 3.39
C LEU A 4 60.79 17.21 1.98
N VAL A 5 60.61 18.26 1.16
CA VAL A 5 61.10 18.33 -0.24
C VAL A 5 62.63 18.42 -0.28
N THR A 6 63.26 19.18 0.62
CA THR A 6 64.73 19.22 0.72
C THR A 6 65.31 17.87 1.17
N SER A 7 64.64 17.16 2.09
CA SER A 7 65.10 15.86 2.58
C SER A 7 64.95 14.73 1.54
N LEU A 8 63.95 14.81 0.67
CA LEU A 8 63.72 13.83 -0.41
C LEU A 8 64.63 14.07 -1.63
N ASN A 9 64.96 15.34 -1.95
CA ASN A 9 65.93 15.66 -2.99
C ASN A 9 67.36 15.25 -2.62
N THR A 10 67.73 15.33 -1.34
CA THR A 10 69.03 14.80 -0.87
C THR A 10 69.12 13.28 -0.90
N ALA A 11 67.99 12.58 -1.06
CA ALA A 11 67.91 11.11 -1.14
C ALA A 11 67.80 10.57 -2.59
N GLY A 12 67.92 11.42 -3.61
CA GLY A 12 68.00 11.01 -5.03
C GLY A 12 66.68 10.54 -5.66
N LEU A 13 65.53 10.84 -5.04
CA LEU A 13 64.20 10.53 -5.59
C LEU A 13 63.68 11.72 -6.43
N ASP A 14 63.18 11.44 -7.64
CA ASP A 14 62.66 12.46 -8.57
C ASP A 14 61.36 13.07 -8.05
N THR A 15 61.41 14.28 -7.50
CA THR A 15 60.27 14.95 -6.87
C THR A 15 59.38 15.74 -7.84
N LYS A 16 59.55 15.59 -9.17
CA LYS A 16 58.80 16.35 -10.19
C LYS A 16 57.28 16.24 -10.08
N TRP A 17 56.74 15.13 -9.58
CA TRP A 17 55.28 14.96 -9.42
C TRP A 17 54.70 15.76 -8.24
N LEU A 18 55.51 16.16 -7.25
CA LEU A 18 55.07 16.98 -6.11
C LEU A 18 54.92 18.46 -6.48
N SER A 19 55.55 18.91 -7.56
CA SER A 19 55.36 20.26 -8.12
C SER A 19 54.22 20.35 -9.14
N ASP A 20 53.59 19.22 -9.47
CA ASP A 20 52.52 19.20 -10.46
C ASP A 20 51.25 19.82 -9.87
N ARG A 21 50.87 21.00 -10.40
CA ARG A 21 49.67 21.74 -9.99
C ARG A 21 48.42 20.86 -10.03
N GLY A 22 48.39 19.84 -10.91
CA GLY A 22 47.29 18.88 -10.99
C GLY A 22 47.11 18.03 -9.72
N PHE A 23 48.21 17.55 -9.12
CA PHE A 23 48.14 16.70 -7.93
C PHE A 23 47.76 17.49 -6.67
N ILE A 24 48.31 18.69 -6.51
CA ILE A 24 47.96 19.59 -5.40
C ILE A 24 46.50 20.04 -5.52
N ASN A 25 46.04 20.40 -6.72
CA ASN A 25 44.64 20.77 -6.96
C ASN A 25 43.70 19.59 -6.74
N MET A 26 44.09 18.36 -7.10
CA MET A 26 43.27 17.17 -6.89
C MET A 26 43.11 16.84 -5.38
N VAL A 27 44.18 16.94 -4.59
CA VAL A 27 44.12 16.72 -3.13
C VAL A 27 43.35 17.85 -2.45
N LEU A 28 43.54 19.11 -2.86
CA LEU A 28 42.76 20.24 -2.34
C LEU A 28 41.28 20.13 -2.70
N VAL A 29 40.95 19.77 -3.94
CA VAL A 29 39.56 19.56 -4.38
C VAL A 29 38.95 18.37 -3.64
N ALA A 30 39.65 17.24 -3.48
CA ALA A 30 39.15 16.10 -2.73
C ALA A 30 38.93 16.43 -1.23
N THR A 31 39.82 17.23 -0.63
CA THR A 31 39.71 17.62 0.78
C THR A 31 38.62 18.68 0.99
N LEU A 32 38.52 19.66 0.09
CA LEU A 32 37.47 20.69 0.09
C LEU A 32 36.10 20.08 -0.22
N PHE A 33 36.03 19.11 -1.13
CA PHE A 33 34.80 18.39 -1.45
C PHE A 33 34.41 17.46 -0.30
N SER A 34 35.37 16.83 0.39
CA SER A 34 35.10 16.04 1.62
C SER A 34 34.58 16.91 2.76
N LEU A 35 35.21 18.08 2.99
CA LEU A 35 34.74 19.07 3.97
C LEU A 35 33.39 19.67 3.56
N PHE A 36 33.15 19.86 2.26
CA PHE A 36 31.87 20.28 1.72
C PHE A 36 30.80 19.21 1.93
N THR A 37 31.06 17.91 1.69
CA THR A 37 30.10 16.83 2.00
C THR A 37 29.83 16.70 3.49
N VAL A 38 30.84 16.87 4.36
CA VAL A 38 30.63 16.85 5.82
C VAL A 38 29.84 18.08 6.29
N SER A 39 30.08 19.25 5.69
CA SER A 39 29.33 20.48 5.96
C SER A 39 27.90 20.42 5.41
N LEU A 40 27.71 19.84 4.22
CA LEU A 40 26.40 19.61 3.59
C LEU A 40 25.60 18.60 4.41
N CYS A 41 26.21 17.52 4.90
CA CYS A 41 25.59 16.59 5.86
C CYS A 41 25.24 17.24 7.21
N ARG A 42 25.91 18.33 7.61
CA ARG A 42 25.55 19.13 8.79
C ARG A 42 24.53 20.24 8.50
N SER A 43 24.36 20.63 7.23
CA SER A 43 23.55 21.78 6.80
C SER A 43 22.24 21.38 6.12
N ILE A 44 22.06 20.10 5.77
CA ILE A 44 20.74 19.53 5.53
C ILE A 44 19.99 19.63 6.87
N PRO A 45 18.86 20.36 6.96
CA PRO A 45 18.05 20.31 8.14
C PRO A 45 17.71 18.84 8.35
N ARG A 46 18.12 18.26 9.49
CA ARG A 46 17.38 17.12 10.01
C ARG A 46 15.97 17.65 10.22
N SER A 47 15.09 17.45 9.24
CA SER A 47 13.71 17.22 9.60
C SER A 47 13.79 16.04 10.56
N SER A 48 13.61 16.29 11.85
CA SER A 48 13.23 15.24 12.77
C SER A 48 12.13 14.46 12.04
N PRO A 49 12.34 13.18 11.68
CA PRO A 49 11.17 12.35 11.46
C PRO A 49 10.32 12.53 12.72
N SER A 50 9.01 12.71 12.61
CA SER A 50 8.19 12.57 13.82
C SER A 50 8.43 11.15 14.31
N SER A 51 9.28 11.02 15.33
CA SER A 51 9.74 9.77 15.91
C SER A 51 8.65 9.21 16.82
N SER A 52 7.48 9.00 16.24
CA SER A 52 6.31 8.58 16.99
C SER A 52 5.59 7.48 16.22
N PRO A 53 5.33 6.32 16.84
CA PRO A 53 4.69 5.21 16.15
C PRO A 53 3.29 5.60 15.69
N TYR A 54 2.96 5.32 14.43
CA TYR A 54 1.65 5.69 13.88
C TYR A 54 0.59 4.66 14.31
N THR A 55 -0.52 5.13 14.89
CA THR A 55 -1.69 4.28 15.15
C THR A 55 -2.52 4.10 13.88
N GLN A 56 -3.06 2.91 13.64
CA GLN A 56 -4.13 2.71 12.67
C GLN A 56 -5.46 3.01 13.36
N ALA A 57 -6.01 4.17 13.06
CA ALA A 57 -7.27 4.64 13.66
C ALA A 57 -8.48 3.88 13.09
N THR A 58 -9.42 3.53 13.96
CA THR A 58 -10.74 3.01 13.56
C THR A 58 -11.84 4.02 13.92
N ASP A 59 -13.02 3.82 13.36
CA ASP A 59 -14.22 4.59 13.70
C ASP A 59 -14.92 4.12 14.98
N LEU A 60 -14.51 2.97 15.53
CA LEU A 60 -15.10 2.38 16.73
C LEU A 60 -14.75 3.18 17.98
N LYS A 61 -15.79 3.70 18.65
CA LYS A 61 -15.68 4.25 20.00
C LYS A 61 -15.74 3.11 21.01
N ILE A 62 -14.70 2.94 21.81
CA ILE A 62 -14.60 1.87 22.78
C ILE A 62 -13.55 2.21 23.83
N HIS A 63 -13.82 1.80 25.07
CA HIS A 63 -12.88 1.83 26.18
C HIS A 63 -12.61 0.40 26.64
N ASP A 64 -11.38 0.14 27.06
CA ASP A 64 -10.86 -1.18 27.47
C ASP A 64 -11.32 -2.33 26.55
N PRO A 65 -10.98 -2.26 25.25
CA PRO A 65 -11.45 -3.24 24.30
C PRO A 65 -10.80 -4.61 24.56
N THR A 66 -11.55 -5.68 24.34
CA THR A 66 -10.98 -6.96 23.93
C THR A 66 -11.44 -7.32 22.54
N VAL A 67 -10.52 -7.71 21.67
CA VAL A 67 -10.81 -8.05 20.28
C VAL A 67 -10.41 -9.48 19.99
N ILE A 68 -11.36 -10.27 19.46
CA ILE A 68 -11.13 -11.65 19.02
C ILE A 68 -11.49 -11.81 17.54
N ASN A 69 -10.88 -12.79 16.88
CA ASN A 69 -11.29 -13.25 15.56
C ASN A 69 -12.01 -14.60 15.71
N ALA A 70 -13.28 -14.65 15.32
CA ALA A 70 -14.11 -15.85 15.39
C ALA A 70 -15.06 -15.90 14.19
N ASN A 71 -15.31 -17.09 13.64
CA ASN A 71 -16.28 -17.30 12.55
C ASN A 71 -16.05 -16.41 11.30
N GLY A 72 -14.78 -16.07 10.99
CA GLY A 72 -14.44 -15.24 9.84
C GLY A 72 -14.74 -13.73 10.01
N ALA A 73 -15.00 -13.28 11.25
CA ALA A 73 -15.23 -11.88 11.60
C ALA A 73 -14.47 -11.50 12.88
N TYR A 74 -14.30 -10.20 13.10
CA TYR A 74 -13.75 -9.64 14.32
C TYR A 74 -14.88 -9.23 15.26
N TYR A 75 -14.73 -9.53 16.55
CA TYR A 75 -15.64 -9.11 17.62
C TYR A 75 -14.86 -8.28 18.63
N ALA A 76 -15.41 -7.12 19.01
CA ALA A 76 -14.84 -6.24 20.03
C ALA A 76 -15.82 -6.09 21.19
N TYR A 77 -15.35 -6.34 22.40
CA TYR A 77 -16.08 -6.22 23.66
C TYR A 77 -15.51 -5.02 24.41
N GLY A 78 -16.34 -4.14 24.95
CA GLY A 78 -15.83 -2.96 25.67
C GLY A 78 -16.78 -2.46 26.75
N VAL A 79 -16.29 -1.46 27.49
CA VAL A 79 -17.05 -0.81 28.56
C VAL A 79 -18.34 -0.20 28.01
N GLY A 80 -19.46 -0.49 28.66
CA GLY A 80 -20.76 0.00 28.27
C GLY A 80 -21.87 -0.71 29.04
N GLU A 81 -23.12 -0.33 28.76
CA GLU A 81 -24.28 -1.01 29.35
C GLU A 81 -24.25 -2.50 28.98
N HIS A 82 -24.20 -3.33 30.03
CA HIS A 82 -24.17 -4.79 29.96
C HIS A 82 -23.01 -5.39 29.13
N ILE A 83 -21.92 -4.64 28.94
CA ILE A 83 -20.75 -4.97 28.11
C ILE A 83 -21.12 -5.03 26.62
N VAL A 84 -20.77 -3.99 25.87
CA VAL A 84 -21.17 -3.85 24.47
C VAL A 84 -20.35 -4.74 23.54
N ILE A 85 -21.01 -5.37 22.58
CA ILE A 85 -20.42 -6.22 21.55
C ILE A 85 -20.50 -5.51 20.20
N HIS A 86 -19.36 -5.36 19.55
CA HIS A 86 -19.23 -4.87 18.18
C HIS A 86 -18.69 -5.96 17.26
N GLN A 87 -19.09 -5.94 15.99
CA GLN A 87 -18.62 -6.87 14.98
C GLN A 87 -18.15 -6.11 13.74
N ALA A 88 -17.08 -6.61 13.11
CA ALA A 88 -16.55 -6.10 11.86
C ALA A 88 -16.02 -7.22 10.95
N PRO A 89 -16.00 -7.03 9.62
CA PRO A 89 -15.36 -7.98 8.70
C PRO A 89 -13.81 -7.92 8.79
N GLY A 90 -13.26 -6.86 9.36
CA GLY A 90 -11.82 -6.66 9.55
C GLY A 90 -11.54 -5.69 10.70
N LEU A 91 -10.30 -5.68 11.21
CA LEU A 91 -9.91 -4.83 12.34
C LEU A 91 -10.06 -3.32 12.06
N ALA A 92 -9.91 -2.91 10.80
CA ALA A 92 -10.15 -1.54 10.34
C ALA A 92 -11.64 -1.14 10.31
N GLY A 93 -12.54 -2.09 10.59
CA GLY A 93 -13.98 -1.90 10.48
C GLY A 93 -14.54 -2.30 9.09
N PRO A 94 -15.73 -1.80 8.73
CA PRO A 94 -16.60 -0.99 9.60
C PRO A 94 -17.08 -1.79 10.81
N TRP A 95 -17.06 -1.17 11.99
CA TRP A 95 -17.53 -1.79 13.23
C TRP A 95 -19.00 -1.46 13.46
N LYS A 96 -19.79 -2.48 13.80
CA LYS A 96 -21.21 -2.33 14.13
C LYS A 96 -21.49 -2.89 15.51
N GLN A 97 -22.13 -2.12 16.38
CA GLN A 97 -22.65 -2.65 17.64
C GLN A 97 -23.78 -3.64 17.34
N ILE A 98 -23.64 -4.88 17.78
CA ILE A 98 -24.60 -5.95 17.50
C ILE A 98 -25.40 -6.36 18.74
N GLY A 99 -24.94 -6.03 19.95
CA GLY A 99 -25.68 -6.26 21.20
C GLY A 99 -24.78 -6.09 22.42
N SER A 100 -25.09 -6.83 23.49
CA SER A 100 -24.32 -6.87 24.73
C SER A 100 -24.06 -8.31 25.17
N VAL A 101 -23.10 -8.51 26.07
CA VAL A 101 -22.80 -9.81 26.67
C VAL A 101 -23.89 -10.18 27.66
N LEU A 102 -24.22 -9.29 28.59
CA LEU A 102 -25.26 -9.56 29.59
C LEU A 102 -26.62 -9.08 29.06
N ASP A 103 -27.67 -9.85 29.35
CA ASP A 103 -29.05 -9.46 29.03
C ASP A 103 -29.68 -8.56 30.13
N LYS A 104 -28.98 -8.40 31.25
CA LYS A 104 -29.41 -7.66 32.45
C LYS A 104 -28.19 -7.29 33.28
N ASP A 105 -28.41 -6.48 34.32
CA ASP A 105 -27.38 -6.13 35.30
C ASP A 105 -26.69 -7.38 35.86
N SER A 106 -25.37 -7.30 35.99
CA SER A 106 -24.53 -8.36 36.57
C SER A 106 -25.13 -8.87 37.88
N ILE A 107 -25.10 -10.19 38.09
CA ILE A 107 -25.62 -10.79 39.33
C ILE A 107 -24.72 -10.49 40.55
N ILE A 108 -23.52 -9.96 40.32
CA ILE A 108 -22.57 -9.60 41.37
C ILE A 108 -23.09 -8.36 42.11
N PRO A 109 -23.34 -8.41 43.43
CA PRO A 109 -23.90 -7.30 44.19
C PRO A 109 -22.83 -6.27 44.58
N LYS A 110 -22.05 -5.76 43.63
CA LYS A 110 -21.00 -4.76 43.82
C LYS A 110 -20.93 -3.76 42.66
N GLY A 111 -20.41 -2.57 42.96
CA GLY A 111 -20.10 -1.54 41.96
C GLY A 111 -21.28 -1.16 41.05
N ASP A 112 -20.95 -0.61 39.88
CA ASP A 112 -21.92 -0.44 38.80
C ASP A 112 -22.18 -1.79 38.09
N ARG A 113 -23.32 -2.40 38.41
CA ARG A 113 -23.77 -3.68 37.85
C ARG A 113 -24.31 -3.55 36.43
N ALA A 114 -24.76 -2.36 36.06
CA ALA A 114 -25.32 -2.08 34.75
C ALA A 114 -24.23 -1.80 33.72
N LYS A 115 -23.07 -1.27 34.15
CA LYS A 115 -21.93 -0.97 33.27
C LYS A 115 -20.62 -1.61 33.76
N PRO A 116 -20.45 -2.94 33.61
CA PRO A 116 -19.18 -3.59 33.92
C PRO A 116 -18.00 -3.08 33.07
N TRP A 117 -16.79 -3.16 33.62
CA TRP A 117 -15.57 -2.61 33.03
C TRP A 117 -14.61 -3.67 32.52
N ALA A 118 -13.70 -3.26 31.63
CA ALA A 118 -12.55 -4.01 31.12
C ALA A 118 -12.87 -5.49 30.80
N PRO A 119 -13.77 -5.75 29.84
CA PRO A 119 -14.09 -7.11 29.46
C PRO A 119 -12.92 -7.79 28.75
N THR A 120 -12.61 -9.03 29.13
CA THR A 120 -11.71 -9.92 28.37
C THR A 120 -12.45 -11.16 27.92
N THR A 121 -12.58 -11.30 26.60
CA THR A 121 -13.18 -12.48 25.97
C THR A 121 -12.13 -13.40 25.38
N ILE A 122 -12.22 -14.69 25.69
CA ILE A 122 -11.40 -15.76 25.09
C ILE A 122 -12.30 -16.90 24.59
N GLU A 123 -11.79 -17.67 23.63
CA GLU A 123 -12.41 -18.92 23.20
C GLU A 123 -11.58 -20.11 23.70
N VAL A 124 -12.21 -21.04 24.42
CA VAL A 124 -11.60 -22.29 24.87
C VAL A 124 -12.53 -23.45 24.51
N LYS A 125 -12.02 -24.39 23.69
CA LYS A 125 -12.75 -25.61 23.30
C LYS A 125 -14.17 -25.32 22.75
N GLY A 126 -14.32 -24.24 21.96
CA GLY A 126 -15.58 -23.81 21.34
C GLY A 126 -16.55 -23.06 22.26
N THR A 127 -16.18 -22.85 23.52
CA THR A 127 -16.95 -22.01 24.46
C THR A 127 -16.27 -20.65 24.60
N PHE A 128 -17.04 -19.58 24.51
CA PHE A 128 -16.59 -18.21 24.74
C PHE A 128 -16.76 -17.86 26.23
N TYR A 129 -15.71 -17.28 26.82
CA TYR A 129 -15.69 -16.82 28.19
C TYR A 129 -15.40 -15.32 28.18
N CYS A 130 -16.33 -14.51 28.69
CA CYS A 130 -16.16 -13.06 28.85
C CYS A 130 -16.01 -12.75 30.34
N TYR A 131 -14.77 -12.47 30.76
CA TYR A 131 -14.46 -11.98 32.09
C TYR A 131 -14.70 -10.48 32.14
N TYR A 132 -15.20 -9.96 33.26
CA TYR A 132 -15.53 -8.53 33.38
C TYR A 132 -15.39 -8.06 34.83
N SER A 133 -15.27 -6.75 35.02
CA SER A 133 -15.10 -6.13 36.34
C SER A 133 -16.36 -5.40 36.78
N VAL A 134 -16.72 -5.49 38.06
CA VAL A 134 -17.67 -4.57 38.71
C VAL A 134 -16.98 -3.84 39.86
N SER A 135 -17.03 -2.51 39.85
CA SER A 135 -16.30 -1.67 40.80
C SER A 135 -16.91 -0.27 40.90
N ASN A 136 -16.34 0.57 41.77
CA ASN A 136 -16.60 2.00 41.92
C ASN A 136 -15.29 2.77 41.72
N ALA A 137 -15.35 3.90 41.02
CA ALA A 137 -14.16 4.62 40.62
C ALA A 137 -13.33 5.05 41.84
N GLY A 138 -12.02 4.75 41.81
CA GLY A 138 -11.11 5.05 42.91
C GLY A 138 -11.18 4.11 44.11
N CYS A 139 -11.95 3.01 44.03
CA CYS A 139 -12.10 2.03 45.11
C CYS A 139 -11.59 0.64 44.71
N ARG A 140 -11.08 -0.11 45.71
CA ARG A 140 -10.72 -1.52 45.57
C ARG A 140 -11.80 -2.49 46.04
N ASP A 141 -12.99 -2.00 46.39
CA ASP A 141 -14.12 -2.88 46.66
C ASP A 141 -14.75 -3.36 45.34
N SER A 142 -14.11 -4.36 44.75
CA SER A 142 -14.29 -4.77 43.37
C SER A 142 -14.48 -6.28 43.27
N ALA A 143 -14.94 -6.73 42.11
CA ALA A 143 -15.00 -8.14 41.76
C ALA A 143 -14.81 -8.35 40.26
N ILE A 144 -14.19 -9.47 39.91
CA ILE A 144 -14.16 -9.99 38.54
C ILE A 144 -15.19 -11.11 38.44
N GLY A 145 -16.08 -11.01 37.46
CA GLY A 145 -17.02 -12.04 37.07
C GLY A 145 -16.67 -12.69 35.74
N VAL A 146 -17.43 -13.73 35.38
CA VAL A 146 -17.32 -14.40 34.09
C VAL A 146 -18.70 -14.78 33.56
N ALA A 147 -18.92 -14.54 32.27
CA ALA A 147 -20.07 -15.03 31.53
C ALA A 147 -19.62 -15.99 30.44
N THR A 148 -20.42 -17.01 30.11
CA THR A 148 -20.09 -17.96 29.04
C THR A 148 -21.17 -18.08 27.97
N SER A 149 -20.76 -18.32 26.72
CA SER A 149 -21.65 -18.53 25.57
C SER A 149 -21.08 -19.52 24.57
N GLN A 150 -21.94 -20.11 23.73
CA GLN A 150 -21.55 -20.93 22.58
C GLN A 150 -21.36 -20.11 21.29
N SER A 151 -21.60 -18.79 21.35
CA SER A 151 -21.39 -17.88 20.23
C SER A 151 -20.68 -16.61 20.70
N PRO A 152 -19.86 -15.98 19.81
CA PRO A 152 -19.20 -14.71 20.13
C PRO A 152 -20.16 -13.50 20.01
N GLY A 153 -21.38 -13.71 19.50
CA GLY A 153 -22.38 -12.66 19.36
C GLY A 153 -23.23 -12.49 20.62
N PRO A 154 -24.18 -11.55 20.59
CA PRO A 154 -25.18 -11.40 21.66
C PRO A 154 -26.11 -12.62 21.70
N GLY A 155 -26.71 -12.82 22.88
CA GLY A 155 -27.63 -13.93 23.14
C GLY A 155 -26.92 -15.24 23.51
N GLY A 156 -27.48 -15.94 24.51
CA GLY A 156 -26.95 -17.22 24.98
C GLY A 156 -25.81 -17.11 26.00
N TRP A 157 -25.54 -15.91 26.52
CA TRP A 157 -24.59 -15.70 27.60
C TRP A 157 -25.19 -16.05 28.96
N THR A 158 -24.44 -16.79 29.78
CA THR A 158 -24.80 -17.12 31.16
C THR A 158 -23.81 -16.46 32.11
N ASP A 159 -24.29 -15.57 32.98
CA ASP A 159 -23.49 -14.94 34.05
C ASP A 159 -23.31 -15.92 35.22
N HIS A 160 -22.05 -16.22 35.56
CA HIS A 160 -21.68 -17.12 36.66
C HIS A 160 -21.33 -16.39 37.97
N GLY A 161 -21.34 -15.06 37.96
CA GLY A 161 -21.04 -14.24 39.12
C GLY A 161 -19.54 -14.10 39.38
N ALA A 162 -19.19 -13.68 40.61
CA ALA A 162 -17.83 -13.30 40.98
C ALA A 162 -16.92 -14.52 41.17
N ILE A 163 -15.75 -14.49 40.54
CA ILE A 163 -14.70 -15.51 40.70
C ILE A 163 -13.55 -15.05 41.59
N VAL A 164 -13.28 -13.74 41.65
CA VAL A 164 -12.36 -13.11 42.61
C VAL A 164 -12.91 -11.77 43.08
N GLN A 165 -12.60 -11.40 44.32
CA GLN A 165 -13.11 -10.18 44.96
C GLN A 165 -12.01 -9.52 45.79
N SER A 166 -11.99 -8.19 45.82
CA SER A 166 -11.18 -7.40 46.75
C SER A 166 -12.07 -6.47 47.56
N GLY A 167 -11.60 -6.01 48.72
CA GLY A 167 -12.39 -5.22 49.65
C GLY A 167 -13.33 -6.10 50.48
N THR A 168 -14.61 -6.14 50.13
CA THR A 168 -15.63 -6.94 50.82
C THR A 168 -15.93 -8.26 50.10
N GLY A 169 -16.65 -9.18 50.73
CA GLY A 169 -17.09 -10.44 50.10
C GLY A 169 -16.18 -11.63 50.38
N GLN A 170 -16.47 -12.75 49.72
CA GLN A 170 -15.78 -14.01 49.99
C GLN A 170 -14.36 -13.99 49.39
N GLY A 171 -13.37 -14.34 50.22
CA GLY A 171 -11.96 -14.44 49.82
C GLY A 171 -11.21 -13.11 49.75
N SER A 172 -11.88 -11.96 49.97
CA SER A 172 -11.27 -10.64 49.84
C SER A 172 -10.24 -10.30 50.93
N ASP A 173 -10.30 -10.99 52.07
CA ASP A 173 -9.34 -10.86 53.18
C ASP A 173 -8.09 -11.72 52.99
N GLU A 174 -8.07 -12.61 51.99
CA GLU A 174 -6.93 -13.47 51.69
C GLU A 174 -5.93 -12.75 50.79
N HIS A 175 -4.64 -13.08 50.94
CA HIS A 175 -3.60 -12.56 50.04
C HIS A 175 -3.67 -13.27 48.68
N PRO A 176 -3.59 -12.55 47.53
CA PRO A 176 -3.27 -11.12 47.39
C PRO A 176 -4.50 -10.17 47.37
N PHE A 177 -5.72 -10.71 47.44
CA PHE A 177 -6.97 -9.95 47.36
C PHE A 177 -7.15 -8.87 48.43
N ASN A 178 -6.50 -9.05 49.58
CA ASN A 178 -6.44 -8.08 50.67
C ASN A 178 -5.58 -6.84 50.37
N GLU A 179 -4.81 -6.83 49.28
CA GLU A 179 -3.96 -5.69 48.90
C GLU A 179 -4.05 -5.26 47.44
N VAL A 180 -4.61 -6.08 46.54
CA VAL A 180 -4.83 -5.73 45.11
C VAL A 180 -6.24 -5.18 44.85
N ASN A 181 -6.44 -4.48 43.73
CA ASN A 181 -7.78 -4.20 43.20
C ASN A 181 -8.18 -5.29 42.19
N ALA A 182 -9.29 -6.00 42.44
CA ALA A 182 -9.81 -7.06 41.58
C ALA A 182 -10.60 -6.48 40.39
N ILE A 183 -9.89 -5.84 39.46
CA ILE A 183 -10.40 -5.38 38.15
C ILE A 183 -9.36 -5.67 37.05
N ASP A 184 -9.72 -5.38 35.79
CA ASP A 184 -8.92 -5.56 34.57
C ASP A 184 -8.47 -7.01 34.35
N PRO A 185 -9.42 -7.97 34.26
CA PRO A 185 -9.08 -9.36 34.02
C PRO A 185 -8.45 -9.54 32.63
N ALA A 186 -7.43 -10.38 32.55
CA ALA A 186 -6.96 -11.02 31.35
C ALA A 186 -6.69 -12.51 31.62
N VAL A 187 -6.82 -13.36 30.61
CA VAL A 187 -6.61 -14.80 30.79
C VAL A 187 -5.55 -15.33 29.85
N LEU A 188 -4.53 -15.95 30.45
CA LEU A 188 -3.49 -16.69 29.73
C LEU A 188 -3.83 -18.18 29.78
N VAL A 189 -3.89 -18.82 28.62
CA VAL A 189 -4.05 -20.27 28.49
C VAL A 189 -2.72 -20.90 28.12
N THR A 190 -2.21 -21.82 28.95
CA THR A 190 -0.98 -22.59 28.69
C THR A 190 -1.29 -24.09 28.70
N GLY A 191 -1.38 -24.69 27.51
CA GLY A 191 -1.89 -26.06 27.37
C GLY A 191 -3.35 -26.15 27.86
N ASP A 192 -3.62 -27.05 28.80
CA ASP A 192 -4.95 -27.18 29.44
C ASP A 192 -5.12 -26.33 30.71
N LYS A 193 -4.17 -25.45 31.06
CA LYS A 193 -4.21 -24.62 32.27
C LYS A 193 -4.53 -23.17 31.96
N GLY A 194 -5.48 -22.59 32.70
CA GLY A 194 -5.79 -21.17 32.66
C GLY A 194 -5.14 -20.40 33.81
N HIS A 195 -4.75 -19.16 33.54
CA HIS A 195 -4.26 -18.22 34.55
C HIS A 195 -4.96 -16.88 34.39
N LEU A 196 -5.60 -16.41 35.46
CA LEU A 196 -6.21 -15.09 35.53
C LEU A 196 -5.16 -14.07 35.95
N VAL A 197 -4.94 -13.08 35.12
CA VAL A 197 -4.08 -11.91 35.36
C VAL A 197 -5.01 -10.72 35.60
N PHE A 198 -4.73 -9.91 36.62
CA PHE A 198 -5.59 -8.79 36.98
C PHE A 198 -4.84 -7.79 37.88
N GLY A 199 -5.43 -6.63 38.10
CA GLY A 199 -4.89 -5.62 39.01
C GLY A 199 -4.91 -4.23 38.42
N SER A 200 -5.19 -3.25 39.28
CA SER A 200 -5.14 -1.84 38.97
C SER A 200 -4.74 -1.09 40.24
N TYR A 201 -3.69 -0.27 40.16
CA TYR A 201 -3.15 0.48 41.30
C TYR A 201 -2.72 -0.42 42.49
N TRP A 202 -2.90 0.05 43.73
CA TRP A 202 -2.54 -0.62 44.99
C TRP A 202 -1.23 -1.44 44.95
N SER A 203 -1.30 -2.76 45.12
CA SER A 203 -0.12 -3.63 45.11
C SER A 203 0.49 -3.80 43.72
N GLY A 204 -0.28 -3.59 42.65
CA GLY A 204 0.12 -3.81 41.26
C GLY A 204 -0.66 -4.96 40.60
N ILE A 205 0.00 -5.63 39.65
CA ILE A 205 -0.57 -6.69 38.81
C ILE A 205 -0.25 -8.07 39.40
N TRP A 206 -1.27 -8.91 39.48
CA TRP A 206 -1.19 -10.26 40.02
C TRP A 206 -1.71 -11.30 39.04
N GLN A 207 -1.27 -12.54 39.23
CA GLN A 207 -1.74 -13.69 38.50
C GLN A 207 -2.08 -14.84 39.46
N VAL A 208 -3.22 -15.49 39.23
CA VAL A 208 -3.69 -16.66 39.99
C VAL A 208 -4.14 -17.77 39.02
N PRO A 209 -4.10 -19.05 39.42
CA PRO A 209 -4.56 -20.14 38.57
C PRO A 209 -6.09 -20.15 38.46
N LEU A 210 -6.58 -20.53 37.28
CA LEU A 210 -7.98 -20.93 37.06
C LEU A 210 -8.09 -22.45 37.16
N ASN A 211 -9.26 -22.94 37.56
CA ASN A 211 -9.61 -24.35 37.42
C ASN A 211 -9.88 -24.68 35.95
N GLU A 212 -9.98 -25.99 35.65
CA GLU A 212 -10.23 -26.48 34.29
C GLU A 212 -11.57 -26.03 33.68
N ASP A 213 -12.48 -25.53 34.51
CA ASP A 213 -13.77 -24.98 34.08
C ASP A 213 -13.66 -23.56 33.49
N PHE A 214 -12.53 -22.88 33.69
CA PHE A 214 -12.33 -21.47 33.35
C PHE A 214 -13.43 -20.55 33.90
N SER A 215 -14.08 -20.95 34.99
CA SER A 215 -15.14 -20.18 35.65
C SER A 215 -15.01 -20.16 37.17
N SER A 216 -13.95 -20.77 37.70
CA SER A 216 -13.56 -20.66 39.09
C SER A 216 -12.04 -20.58 39.23
N VAL A 217 -11.57 -19.93 40.29
CA VAL A 217 -10.14 -19.88 40.62
C VAL A 217 -9.69 -21.13 41.35
N GLY A 218 -8.45 -21.54 41.08
CA GLY A 218 -7.79 -22.63 41.78
C GLY A 218 -7.24 -22.20 43.14
N ASN A 219 -6.27 -22.94 43.67
CA ASN A 219 -5.62 -22.56 44.92
C ASN A 219 -4.80 -21.26 44.75
N THR A 220 -5.24 -20.19 45.41
CA THR A 220 -4.65 -18.84 45.35
C THR A 220 -3.61 -18.58 46.45
N THR A 221 -3.37 -19.53 47.34
CA THR A 221 -2.46 -19.34 48.47
C THR A 221 -0.99 -19.59 48.12
N GLY A 222 -0.08 -18.89 48.82
CA GLY A 222 1.36 -19.13 48.78
C GLY A 222 1.97 -18.93 47.39
N LEU A 223 2.65 -19.96 46.88
CA LEU A 223 3.43 -19.92 45.63
C LEU A 223 2.59 -19.86 44.34
N ASN A 224 1.26 -20.00 44.43
CA ASN A 224 0.37 -20.02 43.27
C ASN A 224 -0.15 -18.62 42.88
N ALA A 225 0.01 -17.62 43.76
CA ALA A 225 -0.25 -16.23 43.43
C ALA A 225 1.06 -15.53 43.06
N HIS A 226 1.17 -15.09 41.82
CA HIS A 226 2.37 -14.46 41.29
C HIS A 226 2.17 -12.96 41.17
N HIS A 227 3.01 -12.18 41.86
CA HIS A 227 3.09 -10.74 41.67
C HIS A 227 3.91 -10.46 40.41
N LEU A 228 3.30 -9.81 39.42
CA LEU A 228 3.89 -9.69 38.08
C LEU A 228 4.50 -8.31 37.80
N ALA A 229 3.87 -7.24 38.26
CA ALA A 229 4.32 -5.88 37.99
C ALA A 229 3.86 -4.87 39.05
N LYS A 230 4.66 -3.84 39.30
CA LYS A 230 4.34 -2.77 40.25
C LYS A 230 4.92 -1.43 39.82
N HIS A 231 4.14 -0.36 39.96
CA HIS A 231 4.62 0.99 39.69
C HIS A 231 5.64 1.47 40.75
N PRO A 232 6.80 2.05 40.36
CA PRO A 232 7.86 2.45 41.28
C PRO A 232 7.55 3.75 42.03
N LYS A 233 6.85 4.72 41.42
CA LYS A 233 6.47 5.97 42.11
C LYS A 233 5.19 5.74 42.92
N THR A 234 5.17 6.30 44.13
CA THR A 234 3.97 6.52 44.94
C THR A 234 3.62 8.00 44.84
N GLU A 235 2.56 8.35 44.12
CA GLU A 235 2.13 9.75 44.07
C GLU A 235 1.57 10.19 45.43
N ARG A 236 2.00 11.35 45.91
CA ARG A 236 1.47 11.95 47.14
C ARG A 236 0.11 12.57 46.83
N VAL A 237 -0.94 12.00 47.39
CA VAL A 237 -2.29 12.58 47.31
C VAL A 237 -2.30 13.89 48.12
N ASN A 238 -2.74 15.00 47.50
CA ASN A 238 -2.98 16.25 48.21
C ASN A 238 -4.01 16.01 49.32
N SER A 239 -3.79 16.60 50.50
CA SER A 239 -4.53 16.31 51.73
C SER A 239 -6.02 16.67 51.71
N GLN A 240 -6.56 17.21 50.61
CA GLN A 240 -7.96 17.66 50.48
C GLN A 240 -8.94 16.62 49.89
N ASP A 241 -8.46 15.54 49.25
CA ASP A 241 -9.30 14.47 48.67
C ASP A 241 -9.35 13.20 49.53
N GLN A 242 -9.63 13.33 50.82
CA GLN A 242 -9.71 12.14 51.69
C GLN A 242 -11.13 11.60 51.72
N ASN A 243 -11.45 10.69 50.78
CA ASN A 243 -12.56 9.76 50.95
C ASN A 243 -12.34 9.03 52.31
N PRO A 244 -13.32 9.05 53.23
CA PRO A 244 -13.19 8.40 54.54
C PRO A 244 -13.12 6.87 54.45
N ASP A 245 -13.52 6.28 53.32
CA ASP A 245 -13.47 4.83 53.11
C ASP A 245 -12.02 4.36 52.83
N PRO A 246 -11.43 3.51 53.69
CA PRO A 246 -10.09 2.97 53.46
C PRO A 246 -9.97 2.09 52.21
N LEU A 247 -11.08 1.56 51.68
CA LEU A 247 -11.10 0.82 50.42
C LEU A 247 -11.02 1.74 49.20
N CYS A 248 -11.30 3.04 49.36
CA CYS A 248 -11.25 4.04 48.30
C CYS A 248 -10.02 4.94 48.38
N ARG A 249 -9.00 4.51 49.15
CA ARG A 249 -7.75 5.22 49.31
C ARG A 249 -6.58 4.26 49.46
N ASP A 250 -5.54 4.48 48.66
CA ASP A 250 -4.24 3.85 48.89
C ASP A 250 -3.41 4.70 49.85
N SER A 251 -3.28 4.25 51.10
CA SER A 251 -2.47 4.90 52.13
C SER A 251 -0.97 4.85 51.83
N SER A 252 -0.53 3.91 50.98
CA SER A 252 0.85 3.78 50.52
C SER A 252 1.21 4.69 49.34
N GLY A 253 0.22 5.41 48.79
CA GLY A 253 0.33 6.33 47.66
C GLY A 253 -0.04 5.67 46.33
N ARG A 254 -0.64 6.43 45.42
CA ARG A 254 -1.19 5.90 44.15
C ARG A 254 -0.07 5.36 43.25
N ARG A 255 -0.33 4.20 42.65
CA ARG A 255 0.60 3.46 41.77
C ARG A 255 -0.05 3.24 40.39
N PRO A 256 0.07 4.16 39.44
CA PRO A 256 -0.68 4.09 38.18
C PRO A 256 -0.15 2.99 37.23
N VAL A 257 -0.55 1.74 37.48
CA VAL A 257 -0.33 0.56 36.63
C VAL A 257 -1.58 -0.32 36.66
N GLU A 258 -2.08 -0.70 35.49
CA GLU A 258 -3.31 -1.47 35.31
C GLU A 258 -3.38 -2.10 33.90
N GLY A 259 -4.55 -2.60 33.49
CA GLY A 259 -4.81 -3.05 32.12
C GLY A 259 -3.84 -4.13 31.62
N ALA A 260 -3.56 -5.14 32.45
CA ALA A 260 -2.54 -6.15 32.13
C ALA A 260 -3.01 -7.16 31.08
N TYR A 261 -2.11 -7.55 30.16
CA TYR A 261 -2.35 -8.61 29.17
C TYR A 261 -1.09 -9.45 28.96
N ILE A 262 -1.21 -10.76 28.75
CA ILE A 262 -0.05 -11.62 28.43
C ILE A 262 -0.21 -12.23 27.05
N SER A 263 0.80 -12.04 26.20
CA SER A 263 0.93 -12.72 24.91
C SER A 263 2.15 -13.63 24.89
N TYR A 264 2.15 -14.63 24.01
CA TYR A 264 3.30 -15.52 23.81
C TYR A 264 3.85 -15.35 22.40
N HIS A 265 5.14 -15.03 22.30
CA HIS A 265 5.88 -15.03 21.04
C HIS A 265 7.21 -15.75 21.27
N ALA A 266 7.37 -16.93 20.68
CA ALA A 266 8.46 -17.83 21.03
C ALA A 266 9.83 -17.13 20.93
N PRO A 267 10.69 -17.26 21.96
CA PRO A 267 10.56 -18.15 23.12
C PRO A 267 9.94 -17.50 24.38
N TYR A 268 9.45 -16.25 24.32
CA TYR A 268 9.09 -15.48 25.52
C TYR A 268 7.58 -15.24 25.68
N TYR A 269 7.15 -15.15 26.93
CA TYR A 269 5.90 -14.51 27.34
C TYR A 269 6.15 -13.01 27.51
N TYR A 270 5.21 -12.19 27.05
CA TYR A 270 5.25 -10.73 27.13
C TYR A 270 4.09 -10.25 27.99
N LEU A 271 4.41 -9.60 29.10
CA LEU A 271 3.44 -8.93 29.97
C LEU A 271 3.32 -7.47 29.56
N TRP A 272 2.17 -7.13 29.00
CA TRP A 272 1.78 -5.79 28.60
C TRP A 272 1.05 -5.10 29.75
N LEU A 273 1.33 -3.82 29.95
CA LEU A 273 0.81 -3.02 31.05
C LEU A 273 0.37 -1.67 30.53
N SER A 274 -0.77 -1.17 30.99
CA SER A 274 -1.07 0.24 30.89
C SER A 274 -0.49 0.97 32.11
N TRP A 275 0.14 2.11 31.86
CA TRP A 275 1.01 2.81 32.81
C TRP A 275 0.76 4.31 32.76
N GLY A 276 0.55 4.93 33.92
CA GLY A 276 0.18 6.35 34.01
C GLY A 276 -1.31 6.56 34.30
N GLN A 277 -1.73 7.82 34.38
CA GLN A 277 -3.09 8.20 34.77
C GLN A 277 -4.05 8.09 33.59
N CYS A 278 -5.12 7.31 33.78
CA CYS A 278 -6.34 7.22 32.96
C CYS A 278 -7.52 7.86 33.74
N CYS A 279 -8.70 8.18 33.20
CA CYS A 279 -9.19 8.15 31.82
C CYS A 279 -10.06 9.39 31.48
N ASP A 280 -10.48 10.12 32.52
CA ASP A 280 -11.32 11.31 32.43
C ASP A 280 -10.43 12.54 32.60
N TYR A 281 -10.06 13.14 31.49
CA TYR A 281 -9.07 14.22 31.47
C TYR A 281 -9.78 15.57 31.41
N ASP A 282 -9.42 16.48 32.32
CA ASP A 282 -9.75 17.89 32.19
C ASP A 282 -8.77 18.54 31.18
N PRO A 283 -9.24 19.05 30.03
CA PRO A 283 -8.36 19.71 29.06
C PRO A 283 -7.57 20.90 29.64
N ASN A 284 -8.04 21.49 30.74
CA ASN A 284 -7.35 22.59 31.41
C ASN A 284 -6.32 22.10 32.45
N ASN A 285 -6.31 20.82 32.77
CA ASN A 285 -5.47 20.22 33.81
C ASN A 285 -5.06 18.78 33.44
N LEU A 286 -4.45 18.62 32.26
CA LEU A 286 -3.89 17.36 31.80
C LEU A 286 -2.70 16.93 32.68
N PRO A 287 -2.48 15.60 32.88
CA PRO A 287 -1.28 15.11 33.53
C PRO A 287 0.00 15.63 32.86
N PRO A 288 1.08 15.84 33.64
CA PRO A 288 2.38 16.17 33.08
C PRO A 288 2.84 15.12 32.07
N SER A 289 3.54 15.56 31.02
CA SER A 289 4.01 14.66 29.96
C SER A 289 4.85 13.49 30.51
N GLY A 290 4.45 12.28 30.14
CA GLY A 290 5.01 11.01 30.61
C GLY A 290 4.33 10.44 31.86
N GLU A 291 3.33 11.13 32.42
CA GLU A 291 2.49 10.66 33.53
C GLU A 291 1.06 10.30 33.09
N GLU A 292 0.66 10.67 31.87
CA GLU A 292 -0.52 10.15 31.20
C GLU A 292 -0.37 8.68 30.76
N TYR A 293 -1.49 8.06 30.37
CA TYR A 293 -1.55 6.65 30.03
C TYR A 293 -0.61 6.25 28.89
N SER A 294 0.05 5.10 29.03
CA SER A 294 1.00 4.56 28.06
C SER A 294 1.09 3.05 28.18
N ILE A 295 1.47 2.39 27.08
CA ILE A 295 1.64 0.94 26.99
C ILE A 295 3.10 0.59 27.23
N ARG A 296 3.33 -0.26 28.23
CA ARG A 296 4.63 -0.82 28.58
C ARG A 296 4.66 -2.33 28.47
N VAL A 297 5.87 -2.89 28.40
CA VAL A 297 6.06 -4.35 28.32
C VAL A 297 7.26 -4.84 29.13
N GLY A 298 7.16 -6.07 29.61
CA GLY A 298 8.28 -6.88 30.07
C GLY A 298 8.17 -8.29 29.51
N ARG A 299 9.27 -9.04 29.50
CA ARG A 299 9.28 -10.43 28.98
C ARG A 299 9.83 -11.44 29.98
N SER A 300 9.43 -12.69 29.86
CA SER A 300 9.94 -13.81 30.64
C SER A 300 9.90 -15.11 29.82
N GLU A 301 10.79 -16.06 30.12
CA GLU A 301 10.70 -17.43 29.56
C GLU A 301 9.58 -18.25 30.25
N SER A 302 9.14 -17.79 31.42
CA SER A 302 8.09 -18.40 32.22
C SER A 302 6.80 -17.58 32.12
N PRO A 303 5.62 -18.22 32.02
CA PRO A 303 4.33 -17.52 32.07
C PRO A 303 4.04 -16.84 33.42
N HIS A 304 4.84 -17.17 34.45
CA HIS A 304 4.73 -16.65 35.82
C HIS A 304 5.78 -15.60 36.17
N GLY A 305 6.64 -15.23 35.21
CA GLY A 305 7.77 -14.35 35.45
C GLY A 305 8.97 -15.04 36.10
N PRO A 306 9.95 -14.26 36.62
CA PRO A 306 9.92 -12.80 36.66
C PRO A 306 9.92 -12.20 35.26
N PHE A 307 9.08 -11.19 35.05
CA PHE A 307 9.09 -10.40 33.82
C PHE A 307 10.10 -9.27 34.01
N VAL A 308 10.98 -9.09 33.02
CA VAL A 308 12.00 -8.05 33.03
C VAL A 308 11.84 -7.12 31.82
N ASP A 309 12.19 -5.86 32.01
CA ASP A 309 12.29 -4.90 30.92
C ASP A 309 13.59 -5.08 30.13
N LYS A 310 13.78 -4.21 29.15
CA LYS A 310 14.95 -4.21 28.27
C LYS A 310 16.29 -4.08 29.02
N GLN A 311 16.31 -3.37 30.15
CA GLN A 311 17.51 -3.19 30.96
C GLN A 311 17.68 -4.33 31.98
N GLY A 312 16.82 -5.34 31.95
CA GLY A 312 16.83 -6.48 32.87
C GLY A 312 16.23 -6.17 34.23
N LYS A 313 15.54 -5.03 34.39
CA LYS A 313 14.90 -4.67 35.65
C LYS A 313 13.54 -5.38 35.75
N GLU A 314 13.31 -6.06 36.86
CA GLU A 314 12.04 -6.75 37.11
C GLU A 314 10.88 -5.76 37.16
N LEU A 315 9.76 -6.14 36.55
CA LEU A 315 8.53 -5.34 36.54
C LEU A 315 7.93 -5.17 37.94
N THR A 316 8.13 -6.14 38.83
CA THR A 316 7.77 -6.05 40.27
C THR A 316 8.58 -5.01 41.04
N GLN A 317 9.73 -4.58 40.49
CA GLN A 317 10.60 -3.54 41.03
C GLN A 317 10.44 -2.21 40.26
N GLY A 318 9.38 -2.09 39.46
CA GLY A 318 9.09 -0.93 38.62
C GLY A 318 9.98 -0.83 37.39
N GLY A 319 10.37 -1.97 36.82
CA GLY A 319 10.76 -2.06 35.41
C GLY A 319 9.53 -1.95 34.49
N GLY A 320 9.79 -1.80 33.20
CA GLY A 320 8.77 -1.79 32.13
C GLY A 320 9.21 -0.90 30.98
N GLU A 321 9.44 -1.50 29.82
CA GLU A 321 9.87 -0.78 28.61
C GLU A 321 8.66 -0.09 27.99
N LEU A 322 8.77 1.22 27.73
CA LEU A 322 7.74 1.97 27.00
C LEU A 322 7.68 1.53 25.54
N ILE A 323 6.54 0.98 25.12
CA ILE A 323 6.31 0.57 23.72
C ILE A 323 5.46 1.59 22.97
N TYR A 324 4.45 2.15 23.62
CA TYR A 324 3.61 3.15 22.99
C TYR A 324 3.08 4.17 24.00
N GLY A 325 3.11 5.45 23.66
CA GLY A 325 2.64 6.54 24.52
C GLY A 325 2.07 7.68 23.69
N SER A 326 1.57 8.73 24.36
CA SER A 326 0.99 9.90 23.70
C SER A 326 1.93 10.50 22.67
N ASN A 327 1.40 10.76 21.48
CA ASN A 327 2.11 11.36 20.36
C ASN A 327 1.14 11.96 19.35
N ASN A 328 1.52 13.04 18.67
CA ASN A 328 0.71 13.66 17.61
C ASN A 328 -0.78 13.83 18.02
N ASP A 329 -1.68 13.12 17.34
CA ASP A 329 -3.12 13.08 17.57
C ASP A 329 -3.57 11.96 18.52
N VAL A 330 -2.65 11.11 18.99
CA VAL A 330 -2.90 10.02 19.95
C VAL A 330 -2.55 10.48 21.36
N TYR A 331 -3.53 10.51 22.25
CA TYR A 331 -3.32 10.79 23.66
C TYR A 331 -3.73 9.59 24.51
N ALA A 332 -2.89 9.29 25.50
CA ALA A 332 -3.15 8.30 26.53
C ALA A 332 -3.54 6.89 26.00
N PRO A 333 -2.73 6.24 25.13
CA PRO A 333 -3.05 4.89 24.66
C PRO A 333 -2.89 3.85 25.78
N GLY A 334 -3.87 2.95 25.91
CA GLY A 334 -3.85 1.86 26.90
C GLY A 334 -5.04 0.89 26.77
N GLY A 335 -5.29 0.09 27.81
CA GLY A 335 -6.30 -0.98 27.78
C GLY A 335 -6.03 -1.98 26.66
N GLN A 336 -4.75 -2.39 26.52
CA GLN A 336 -4.25 -3.07 25.34
C GLN A 336 -4.42 -4.60 25.37
N GLY A 337 -4.40 -5.20 24.19
CA GLY A 337 -4.18 -6.64 24.01
C GLY A 337 -3.50 -6.96 22.68
N VAL A 338 -3.21 -8.24 22.46
CA VAL A 338 -2.49 -8.72 21.27
C VAL A 338 -3.26 -9.82 20.56
N ILE A 339 -3.46 -9.66 19.26
CA ILE A 339 -4.01 -10.69 18.35
C ILE A 339 -2.90 -11.20 17.45
N THR A 340 -2.75 -12.52 17.37
CA THR A 340 -1.88 -13.17 16.38
C THR A 340 -2.66 -13.44 15.11
N VAL A 341 -2.21 -12.91 13.97
CA VAL A 341 -2.73 -13.21 12.63
C VAL A 341 -1.62 -13.78 11.74
N GLU A 342 -1.95 -14.33 10.58
CA GLU A 342 -0.95 -14.94 9.66
C GLU A 342 0.22 -14.00 9.31
N THR A 343 -0.02 -12.70 9.27
CA THR A 343 0.99 -11.68 8.93
C THR A 343 1.87 -11.24 10.11
N GLY A 344 1.57 -11.68 11.35
CA GLY A 344 2.27 -11.29 12.57
C GLY A 344 1.34 -10.88 13.71
N ASP A 345 1.92 -10.41 14.82
CA ASP A 345 1.18 -9.98 16.00
C ASP A 345 0.72 -8.51 15.88
N ILE A 346 -0.50 -8.23 16.31
CA ILE A 346 -1.12 -6.90 16.27
C ILE A 346 -1.47 -6.49 17.70
N LEU A 347 -0.93 -5.35 18.13
CA LEU A 347 -1.29 -4.67 19.38
C LEU A 347 -2.52 -3.80 19.13
N TYR A 348 -3.62 -4.04 19.83
CA TYR A 348 -4.79 -3.17 19.85
C TYR A 348 -4.90 -2.46 21.22
N TYR A 349 -5.53 -1.29 21.25
CA TYR A 349 -5.68 -0.45 22.44
C TYR A 349 -6.78 0.59 22.22
N HIS A 350 -7.27 1.23 23.28
CA HIS A 350 -8.02 2.47 23.15
C HIS A 350 -7.08 3.68 23.28
N TYR A 351 -7.48 4.81 22.70
CA TYR A 351 -6.79 6.10 22.86
C TYR A 351 -7.75 7.27 22.64
N LEU A 352 -7.39 8.45 23.13
CA LEU A 352 -8.13 9.69 22.87
C LEU A 352 -7.51 10.45 21.69
N ASN A 353 -8.34 10.86 20.73
CA ASN A 353 -7.85 11.67 19.62
C ASN A 353 -7.86 13.16 20.02
N THR A 354 -6.69 13.78 20.16
CA THR A 354 -6.56 15.19 20.62
C THR A 354 -7.21 16.20 19.68
N THR A 355 -7.45 15.84 18.42
CA THR A 355 -8.16 16.70 17.46
C THR A 355 -9.69 16.64 17.60
N LEU A 356 -10.21 15.66 18.35
CA LEU A 356 -11.65 15.44 18.52
C LEU A 356 -12.11 15.80 19.93
N SER A 357 -11.67 15.05 20.94
CA SER A 357 -12.04 15.28 22.34
C SER A 357 -11.11 14.52 23.30
N TYR A 358 -11.03 15.01 24.53
CA TYR A 358 -10.44 14.32 25.69
C TYR A 358 -11.49 13.56 26.53
N ASP A 359 -12.76 13.59 26.12
CA ASP A 359 -13.85 12.93 26.83
C ASP A 359 -13.69 11.40 26.83
N PHE A 360 -13.88 10.78 27.99
CA PHE A 360 -13.81 9.33 28.20
C PHE A 360 -14.57 8.51 27.13
N TRP A 361 -15.80 8.94 26.79
CA TRP A 361 -16.67 8.24 25.84
C TRP A 361 -16.28 8.45 24.36
N GLU A 362 -15.30 9.32 24.08
CA GLU A 362 -14.75 9.55 22.74
C GLU A 362 -13.47 8.73 22.48
N ALA A 363 -13.05 7.88 23.42
CA ALA A 363 -11.96 6.93 23.22
C ALA A 363 -12.24 6.00 22.03
N ARG A 364 -11.20 5.75 21.22
CA ARG A 364 -11.29 4.99 19.97
C ARG A 364 -10.38 3.78 19.98
N LEU A 365 -10.80 2.71 19.30
CA LEU A 365 -9.93 1.59 19.01
C LEU A 365 -8.84 2.01 18.03
N GLY A 366 -7.59 1.88 18.47
CA GLY A 366 -6.39 1.96 17.65
C GLY A 366 -5.68 0.61 17.59
N TYR A 367 -4.90 0.38 16.54
CA TYR A 367 -4.05 -0.80 16.46
C TYR A 367 -2.72 -0.54 15.74
N SER A 368 -1.73 -1.36 16.06
CA SER A 368 -0.36 -1.29 15.53
C SER A 368 0.23 -2.68 15.35
N TYR A 369 1.10 -2.86 14.36
CA TYR A 369 1.78 -4.14 14.12
C TYR A 369 3.04 -4.25 14.99
N LEU A 370 3.24 -5.40 15.62
CA LEU A 370 4.40 -5.67 16.46
C LEU A 370 5.54 -6.30 15.66
N GLY A 371 6.76 -5.84 15.92
CA GLY A 371 7.99 -6.42 15.41
C GLY A 371 8.89 -6.89 16.56
N TYR A 372 9.36 -8.14 16.48
CA TYR A 372 10.28 -8.74 17.46
C TYR A 372 11.70 -8.77 16.87
N VAL A 373 12.67 -8.14 17.52
CA VAL A 373 14.06 -8.04 17.02
C VAL A 373 14.96 -8.97 17.82
N ASP A 374 15.52 -10.00 17.16
CA ASP A 374 16.49 -10.93 17.75
C ASP A 374 17.88 -10.28 17.88
N VAL A 375 18.44 -10.32 19.09
CA VAL A 375 19.57 -9.49 19.56
C VAL A 375 20.96 -9.99 19.10
N LEU A 376 21.06 -11.16 18.47
CA LEU A 376 22.38 -11.75 18.15
C LEU A 376 23.20 -10.92 17.15
N VAL A 377 22.56 -10.04 16.35
CA VAL A 377 23.22 -9.16 15.36
C VAL A 377 23.42 -7.74 15.90
N ALA A 378 22.65 -7.32 16.92
CA ALA A 378 22.64 -5.95 17.43
C ALA A 378 23.67 -5.69 18.56
N ASP A 379 24.02 -6.72 19.34
CA ASP A 379 24.90 -6.59 20.52
C ASP A 379 26.35 -6.19 20.18
N LEU A 380 26.79 -6.36 18.92
CA LEU A 380 28.13 -5.92 18.51
C LEU A 380 28.26 -4.39 18.39
N PHE A 381 27.16 -3.65 18.29
CA PHE A 381 27.20 -2.21 18.05
C PHE A 381 26.30 -1.36 18.96
N CYS A 382 25.28 -1.92 19.63
CA CYS A 382 24.44 -1.17 20.57
C CYS A 382 24.01 -2.08 21.72
N ARG A 383 24.20 -1.62 22.96
CA ARG A 383 23.76 -2.34 24.17
C ARG A 383 22.23 -2.52 24.16
N GLY A 384 21.77 -3.77 24.25
CA GLY A 384 20.45 -4.13 24.80
C GLY A 384 19.34 -4.35 23.76
N GLY A 385 18.73 -5.55 23.80
CA GLY A 385 17.68 -6.01 22.90
C GLY A 385 16.43 -5.14 22.85
N GLN A 386 15.82 -4.99 21.67
CA GLN A 386 14.71 -4.06 21.44
C GLN A 386 13.46 -4.76 20.93
N ILE A 387 12.30 -4.28 21.40
CA ILE A 387 11.02 -4.34 20.69
C ILE A 387 10.84 -2.90 20.23
N LEU A 388 10.99 -2.63 18.93
CA LEU A 388 10.74 -1.32 18.36
C LEU A 388 9.52 -1.40 17.45
N PRO A 389 8.71 -0.33 17.37
CA PRO A 389 7.74 -0.20 16.29
C PRO A 389 8.49 -0.29 14.96
N HIS A 390 8.02 -1.18 14.09
CA HIS A 390 8.71 -1.62 12.86
C HIS A 390 9.27 -0.47 12.00
N GLN A 391 8.72 0.74 12.12
CA GLN A 391 9.00 1.87 11.24
C GLN A 391 10.23 2.72 11.64
N GLU A 392 10.60 2.83 12.92
CA GLU A 392 11.72 3.69 13.35
C GLU A 392 13.09 3.05 13.13
N THR A 393 13.21 1.75 13.39
CA THR A 393 14.45 0.99 13.19
C THR A 393 14.80 0.89 11.72
N ILE A 394 13.80 0.78 10.83
CA ILE A 394 14.04 0.68 9.39
C ILE A 394 14.74 1.94 8.86
N GLN A 395 14.40 3.13 9.34
CA GLN A 395 14.87 4.37 8.72
C GLN A 395 16.37 4.65 8.98
N GLU A 396 16.86 4.37 10.18
CA GLU A 396 18.31 4.51 10.50
C GLU A 396 19.15 3.42 9.83
N PHE A 397 18.68 2.17 9.83
CA PHE A 397 19.36 1.06 9.15
C PHE A 397 19.37 1.24 7.63
N VAL A 398 18.30 1.78 7.05
CA VAL A 398 18.23 2.13 5.62
C VAL A 398 19.24 3.24 5.31
N PHE A 399 19.33 4.29 6.12
CA PHE A 399 20.31 5.37 5.90
C PHE A 399 21.76 4.86 5.94
N VAL A 400 22.14 4.11 7.00
CA VAL A 400 23.50 3.57 7.14
C VAL A 400 23.80 2.52 6.07
N GLY A 401 22.81 1.71 5.69
CA GLY A 401 22.91 0.77 4.57
C GLY A 401 23.20 1.50 3.26
N TRP A 402 22.39 2.50 2.89
CA TRP A 402 22.60 3.30 1.68
C TRP A 402 23.94 4.05 1.68
N ALA A 403 24.34 4.65 2.80
CA ALA A 403 25.65 5.29 2.93
C ALA A 403 26.80 4.28 2.71
N SER A 404 26.66 3.06 3.25
CA SER A 404 27.65 1.98 3.10
C SER A 404 27.71 1.42 1.68
N TYR A 405 26.59 1.39 0.96
CA TYR A 405 26.58 1.04 -0.46
C TYR A 405 27.23 2.13 -1.32
N MET A 406 26.91 3.39 -1.05
CA MET A 406 27.55 4.51 -1.73
C MET A 406 29.08 4.49 -1.52
N SER A 407 29.57 4.07 -0.35
CA SER A 407 31.01 3.95 -0.09
C SER A 407 31.74 2.96 -1.02
N LYS A 408 31.07 1.92 -1.53
CA LYS A 408 31.67 0.90 -2.41
C LYS A 408 32.07 1.43 -3.78
N PHE A 409 31.39 2.48 -4.26
CA PHE A 409 31.80 3.16 -5.49
C PHE A 409 33.10 3.96 -5.30
N TYR A 410 33.36 4.48 -4.10
CA TYR A 410 34.60 5.20 -3.80
C TYR A 410 35.80 4.26 -3.63
N GLU A 411 35.58 3.01 -3.19
CA GLU A 411 36.64 1.99 -3.08
C GLU A 411 37.23 1.58 -4.45
N VAL A 412 36.49 1.83 -5.55
CA VAL A 412 36.99 1.62 -6.92
C VAL A 412 38.14 2.59 -7.27
N LEU A 413 38.24 3.74 -6.60
CA LEU A 413 39.30 4.73 -6.84
C LEU A 413 40.70 4.14 -6.63
N ASP A 414 40.87 3.16 -5.73
CA ASP A 414 42.15 2.47 -5.56
C ASP A 414 42.57 1.71 -6.82
N THR A 415 41.62 1.02 -7.44
CA THR A 415 41.85 0.31 -8.70
C THR A 415 42.18 1.30 -9.82
N VAL A 416 41.50 2.46 -9.85
CA VAL A 416 41.81 3.54 -10.78
C VAL A 416 43.22 4.08 -10.55
N ILE A 417 43.66 4.27 -9.30
CA ILE A 417 45.02 4.71 -8.96
C ILE A 417 46.08 3.68 -9.39
N ILE A 418 45.82 2.38 -9.23
CA ILE A 418 46.72 1.31 -9.68
C ILE A 418 46.88 1.32 -11.21
N LEU A 419 45.76 1.44 -11.93
CA LEU A 419 45.74 1.52 -13.38
C LEU A 419 46.42 2.80 -13.89
N ALA A 420 46.19 3.93 -13.23
CA ALA A 420 46.85 5.21 -13.53
C ALA A 420 48.37 5.17 -13.31
N LYS A 421 48.86 4.29 -12.42
CA LYS A 421 50.30 4.01 -12.23
C LYS A 421 50.88 3.01 -13.24
N GLY A 422 50.12 2.64 -14.28
CA GLY A 422 50.54 1.70 -15.33
C GLY A 422 50.66 0.25 -14.85
N ARG A 423 50.07 -0.09 -13.70
CA ARG A 423 50.07 -1.46 -13.15
C ARG A 423 48.75 -2.14 -13.47
N GLN A 424 48.77 -3.44 -13.75
CA GLN A 424 47.54 -4.19 -13.95
C GLN A 424 46.87 -4.53 -12.61
N ALA A 425 45.56 -4.33 -12.54
CA ALA A 425 44.76 -4.77 -11.40
C ALA A 425 44.69 -6.31 -11.36
N SER A 426 44.80 -6.89 -10.17
CA SER A 426 44.72 -8.34 -10.04
C SER A 426 43.30 -8.84 -10.33
N LEU A 427 43.18 -10.07 -10.84
CA LEU A 427 41.88 -10.70 -11.12
C LEU A 427 41.00 -10.70 -9.86
N LEU A 428 41.56 -11.01 -8.70
CA LEU A 428 40.86 -10.98 -7.42
C LEU A 428 40.28 -9.60 -7.10
N GLN A 429 41.04 -8.53 -7.35
CA GLN A 429 40.61 -7.15 -7.07
C GLN A 429 39.47 -6.69 -8.01
N ILE A 430 39.52 -7.09 -9.29
CA ILE A 430 38.49 -6.77 -10.27
C ILE A 430 37.17 -7.44 -9.89
N TYR A 431 37.19 -8.75 -9.62
CA TYR A 431 35.99 -9.50 -9.23
C TYR A 431 35.46 -9.08 -7.85
N HIS A 432 36.35 -8.72 -6.91
CA HIS A 432 35.95 -8.22 -5.60
C HIS A 432 35.19 -6.89 -5.69
N HIS A 433 35.72 -5.88 -6.39
CA HIS A 433 35.06 -4.57 -6.48
C HIS A 433 33.75 -4.64 -7.27
N ALA A 434 33.67 -5.43 -8.33
CA ALA A 434 32.43 -5.64 -9.06
C ALA A 434 31.39 -6.44 -8.22
N GLY A 435 31.85 -7.49 -7.54
CA GLY A 435 31.00 -8.38 -6.74
C GLY A 435 30.44 -7.70 -5.49
N VAL A 436 31.26 -6.95 -4.74
CA VAL A 436 30.82 -6.31 -3.49
C VAL A 436 29.81 -5.19 -3.75
N ILE A 437 29.88 -4.49 -4.89
CA ILE A 437 28.85 -3.50 -5.28
C ILE A 437 27.50 -4.20 -5.51
N LEU A 438 27.50 -5.33 -6.24
CA LEU A 438 26.28 -6.10 -6.51
C LEU A 438 25.68 -6.73 -5.25
N VAL A 439 26.53 -7.32 -4.41
CA VAL A 439 26.12 -7.92 -3.13
C VAL A 439 25.61 -6.85 -2.16
N ALA A 440 26.24 -5.68 -2.11
CA ALA A 440 25.80 -4.58 -1.27
C ALA A 440 24.44 -4.02 -1.73
N TRP A 441 24.24 -3.88 -3.04
CA TRP A 441 22.94 -3.50 -3.61
C TRP A 441 21.84 -4.52 -3.28
N ALA A 442 22.12 -5.81 -3.49
CA ALA A 442 21.16 -6.88 -3.19
C ALA A 442 20.80 -6.90 -1.70
N SER A 443 21.81 -6.74 -0.83
CA SER A 443 21.62 -6.75 0.62
C SER A 443 20.73 -5.60 1.12
N ILE A 444 20.83 -4.41 0.53
CA ILE A 444 19.93 -3.28 0.85
C ILE A 444 18.56 -3.48 0.22
N ARG A 445 18.50 -3.96 -1.02
CA ARG A 445 17.24 -4.11 -1.76
C ARG A 445 16.31 -5.16 -1.16
N PHE A 446 16.88 -6.20 -0.55
CA PHE A 446 16.15 -7.30 0.08
C PHE A 446 16.12 -7.21 1.61
N GLU A 447 16.46 -6.03 2.18
CA GLU A 447 16.40 -5.77 3.62
C GLU A 447 17.12 -6.84 4.45
N TYR A 448 18.27 -7.32 3.96
CA TYR A 448 19.00 -8.42 4.59
C TYR A 448 19.64 -7.96 5.91
N PRO A 449 19.16 -8.41 7.09
CA PRO A 449 19.60 -7.86 8.37
C PRO A 449 21.11 -7.98 8.68
N PRO A 450 21.82 -9.04 8.23
CA PRO A 450 23.27 -9.16 8.42
C PRO A 450 24.11 -8.23 7.53
N ALA A 451 23.51 -7.50 6.57
CA ALA A 451 24.24 -6.63 5.64
C ALA A 451 25.15 -5.63 6.36
N LEU A 452 24.64 -5.03 7.44
CA LEU A 452 25.40 -4.06 8.22
C LEU A 452 26.64 -4.68 8.86
N MET A 453 26.53 -5.90 9.40
CA MET A 453 27.64 -6.65 9.99
C MET A 453 28.72 -6.93 8.94
N LEU A 454 28.33 -7.40 7.75
CA LEU A 454 29.24 -7.67 6.64
C LEU A 454 29.96 -6.38 6.18
N PHE A 455 29.25 -5.25 6.12
CA PHE A 455 29.84 -3.96 5.77
C PHE A 455 30.83 -3.45 6.83
N SER A 456 30.54 -3.63 8.12
CA SER A 456 31.42 -3.22 9.22
C SER A 456 32.72 -4.04 9.26
N PHE A 457 32.67 -5.35 9.05
CA PHE A 457 33.88 -6.18 8.94
C PHE A 457 34.74 -5.77 7.74
N ASN A 458 34.11 -5.56 6.58
CA ASN A 458 34.82 -5.11 5.38
C ASN A 458 35.46 -3.73 5.56
N ALA A 459 34.75 -2.78 6.16
CA ALA A 459 35.28 -1.44 6.47
C ALA A 459 36.49 -1.49 7.43
N GLY A 460 36.45 -2.36 8.45
CA GLY A 460 37.56 -2.57 9.37
C GLY A 460 38.81 -3.13 8.68
N VAL A 461 38.64 -4.10 7.78
CA VAL A 461 39.75 -4.67 7.00
C VAL A 461 40.33 -3.64 6.02
N HIS A 462 39.48 -2.83 5.37
CA HIS A 462 39.94 -1.72 4.52
C HIS A 462 40.69 -0.65 5.31
N ALA A 463 40.23 -0.29 6.51
CA ALA A 463 40.96 0.64 7.38
C ALA A 463 42.37 0.12 7.71
N LEU A 464 42.52 -1.17 8.03
CA LEU A 464 43.83 -1.79 8.28
C LEU A 464 44.72 -1.81 7.03
N MET A 465 44.14 -2.13 5.87
CA MET A 465 44.86 -2.15 4.58
C MET A 465 45.37 -0.76 4.20
N TYR A 466 44.53 0.28 4.30
CA TYR A 466 44.92 1.67 4.02
C TYR A 466 45.94 2.19 5.02
N THR A 467 45.82 1.82 6.29
CA THR A 467 46.81 2.18 7.31
C THR A 467 48.17 1.57 6.96
N TYR A 468 48.20 0.30 6.53
CA TYR A 468 49.43 -0.32 6.05
C TYR A 468 50.02 0.40 4.82
N PHE A 469 49.20 0.73 3.82
CA PHE A 469 49.68 1.46 2.64
C PHE A 469 50.15 2.87 2.97
N ALA A 470 49.49 3.56 3.91
CA ALA A 470 49.93 4.86 4.40
C ALA A 470 51.30 4.76 5.07
N LEU A 471 51.50 3.79 5.98
CA LEU A 471 52.76 3.52 6.66
C LEU A 471 53.90 3.19 5.69
N VAL A 472 53.64 2.35 4.68
CA VAL A 472 54.61 2.03 3.62
C VAL A 472 54.92 3.26 2.77
N SER A 473 53.92 4.11 2.48
CA SER A 473 54.12 5.33 1.68
C SER A 473 54.97 6.37 2.41
N ILE A 474 54.94 6.40 3.75
CA ILE A 474 55.82 7.24 4.58
C ILE A 474 57.14 6.53 4.95
N HIS A 475 57.50 5.43 4.28
CA HIS A 475 58.75 4.69 4.43
C HIS A 475 59.01 4.10 5.83
N VAL A 476 57.95 3.86 6.60
CA VAL A 476 58.06 3.11 7.87
C VAL A 476 58.32 1.64 7.53
N ALA A 477 59.37 1.06 8.12
CA ALA A 477 59.73 -0.34 7.90
C ALA A 477 58.70 -1.27 8.56
N VAL A 478 57.72 -1.72 7.78
CA VAL A 478 56.71 -2.68 8.25
C VAL A 478 57.20 -4.12 7.99
N PRO A 479 57.22 -5.01 9.01
CA PRO A 479 57.66 -6.39 8.86
C PRO A 479 56.91 -7.15 7.76
N ARG A 480 57.61 -8.00 7.01
CA ARG A 480 57.00 -8.82 5.93
C ARG A 480 55.84 -9.71 6.43
N LEU A 481 55.89 -10.12 7.69
CA LEU A 481 54.82 -10.87 8.37
C LEU A 481 53.50 -10.09 8.44
N ALA A 482 53.53 -8.75 8.57
CA ALA A 482 52.33 -7.93 8.62
C ALA A 482 51.60 -7.89 7.26
N LYS A 483 52.36 -7.89 6.15
CA LYS A 483 51.78 -7.97 4.80
C LYS A 483 51.05 -9.31 4.58
N ALA A 484 51.65 -10.41 5.04
CA ALA A 484 51.03 -11.73 4.98
C ALA A 484 49.80 -11.81 5.88
N ALA A 485 49.87 -11.25 7.10
CA ALA A 485 48.76 -11.22 8.04
C ALA A 485 47.54 -10.45 7.50
N ILE A 486 47.74 -9.30 6.85
CA ILE A 486 46.64 -8.51 6.25
C ILE A 486 45.93 -9.31 5.15
N THR A 487 46.69 -10.01 4.30
CA THR A 487 46.13 -10.84 3.22
C THR A 487 45.37 -12.03 3.80
N SER A 488 45.88 -12.65 4.86
CA SER A 488 45.18 -13.72 5.57
C SER A 488 43.90 -13.25 6.25
N ILE A 489 43.90 -12.05 6.86
CA ILE A 489 42.71 -11.45 7.48
C ILE A 489 41.63 -11.18 6.42
N GLN A 490 41.99 -10.69 5.24
CA GLN A 490 41.06 -10.50 4.11
C GLN A 490 40.41 -11.82 3.68
N ILE A 491 41.20 -12.89 3.53
CA ILE A 491 40.68 -14.19 3.13
C ILE A 491 39.79 -14.80 4.22
N VAL A 492 40.20 -14.71 5.48
CA VAL A 492 39.42 -15.20 6.63
C VAL A 492 38.09 -14.45 6.75
N GLN A 493 38.06 -13.14 6.52
CA GLN A 493 36.82 -12.35 6.46
C GLN A 493 35.84 -12.93 5.44
N PHE A 494 36.27 -13.26 4.20
CA PHE A 494 35.38 -13.88 3.21
C PHE A 494 34.77 -15.21 3.67
N PHE A 495 35.55 -16.06 4.34
CA PHE A 495 35.04 -17.33 4.85
C PHE A 495 34.06 -17.14 6.01
N ILE A 496 34.32 -16.20 6.90
CA ILE A 496 33.39 -15.85 7.99
C ILE A 496 32.08 -15.32 7.41
N ASP A 497 32.15 -14.42 6.42
CA ASP A 497 30.98 -13.84 5.75
C ASP A 497 30.12 -14.92 5.07
N LEU A 498 30.75 -15.89 4.39
CA LEU A 498 30.08 -17.05 3.78
C LEU A 498 29.42 -17.96 4.81
N ILE A 499 30.08 -18.24 5.94
CA ILE A 499 29.55 -19.10 7.01
C ILE A 499 28.36 -18.42 7.71
N VAL A 500 28.43 -17.11 7.94
CA VAL A 500 27.32 -16.32 8.51
C VAL A 500 26.11 -16.34 7.57
N CYS A 501 26.32 -16.18 6.26
CA CYS A 501 25.25 -16.32 5.26
C CYS A 501 24.64 -17.74 5.24
N HIS A 502 25.46 -18.78 5.40
CA HIS A 502 24.97 -20.17 5.39
C HIS A 502 24.22 -20.58 6.67
N ARG A 503 24.61 -20.05 7.84
CA ARG A 503 23.98 -20.42 9.13
C ARG A 503 22.65 -19.73 9.42
N LEU A 504 22.29 -18.67 8.69
CA LEU A 504 21.09 -17.85 8.94
C LEU A 504 19.85 -18.31 8.13
N ASN A 505 19.63 -19.63 8.03
CA ASN A 505 18.60 -20.30 7.22
C ASN A 505 17.13 -19.89 7.55
N LYS A 506 16.73 -18.63 7.31
CA LYS A 506 15.35 -18.12 7.38
C LYS A 506 14.77 -18.00 5.97
N LYS A 507 13.50 -18.39 5.81
CA LYS A 507 12.73 -18.21 4.57
C LYS A 507 12.53 -16.71 4.31
N CYS A 508 12.75 -16.26 3.07
CA CYS A 508 12.46 -14.88 2.67
C CYS A 508 10.96 -14.57 2.83
N ILE A 509 10.63 -13.59 3.67
CA ILE A 509 9.27 -13.02 3.79
C ILE A 509 9.28 -11.69 3.05
N GLN A 510 8.34 -11.50 2.12
CA GLN A 510 8.15 -10.24 1.40
C GLN A 510 7.25 -9.31 2.23
N PRO A 511 7.62 -8.03 2.47
CA PRO A 511 6.75 -7.10 3.18
C PRO A 511 5.57 -6.64 2.30
N VAL A 512 4.35 -6.70 2.85
CA VAL A 512 3.10 -6.23 2.22
C VAL A 512 2.98 -4.70 2.38
N ARG A 513 2.73 -4.00 1.27
CA ARG A 513 2.59 -2.53 1.22
C ARG A 513 1.24 -2.08 1.84
N GLN A 514 1.27 -1.34 2.96
CA GLN A 514 0.07 -0.73 3.57
C GLN A 514 -0.31 0.60 2.88
N ARG A 515 -1.61 0.78 2.55
CA ARG A 515 -2.23 2.05 2.12
C ARG A 515 -3.03 2.65 3.28
N LYS A 516 -2.88 3.95 3.56
CA LYS A 516 -3.68 4.71 4.55
C LYS A 516 -5.10 4.97 4.02
N LEU A 517 -6.14 4.70 4.84
CA LEU A 517 -7.55 5.04 4.57
C LEU A 517 -7.91 6.43 5.11
N LYS A 518 -8.88 7.12 4.47
CA LYS A 518 -9.51 8.37 4.93
C LYS A 518 -10.96 8.10 5.43
N PRO A 519 -11.48 8.86 6.42
CA PRO A 519 -12.79 8.60 7.02
C PRO A 519 -13.99 9.05 6.14
N LEU A 520 -15.13 8.36 6.31
CA LEU A 520 -16.39 8.49 5.54
C LEU A 520 -17.26 9.69 5.97
N SER A 521 -18.09 10.18 5.04
CA SER A 521 -18.96 11.37 5.17
C SER A 521 -20.31 11.08 5.87
N LYS A 522 -20.80 12.07 6.64
CA LYS A 522 -22.06 12.08 7.43
C LYS A 522 -23.33 11.68 6.66
N ARG A 523 -23.32 11.71 5.32
CA ARG A 523 -24.49 11.37 4.49
C ARG A 523 -24.75 9.87 4.42
N ALA A 524 -23.70 9.05 4.45
CA ALA A 524 -23.78 7.58 4.47
C ALA A 524 -24.42 7.04 5.78
N GLN A 525 -24.34 7.81 6.87
CA GLN A 525 -25.01 7.47 8.13
C GLN A 525 -26.53 7.71 8.09
N LEU A 526 -27.02 8.53 7.15
CA LEU A 526 -28.45 8.84 7.02
C LEU A 526 -29.18 7.83 6.14
N GLU A 527 -28.54 7.38 5.05
CA GLU A 527 -29.05 6.34 4.15
C GLU A 527 -29.20 5.01 4.90
N HIS A 528 -28.25 4.69 5.78
CA HIS A 528 -28.29 3.50 6.64
C HIS A 528 -29.47 3.45 7.64
N LYS A 529 -30.09 4.59 7.95
CA LYS A 529 -31.29 4.68 8.80
C LYS A 529 -32.58 4.54 8.01
N LEU A 530 -32.59 4.85 6.72
CA LEU A 530 -33.77 4.75 5.85
C LEU A 530 -34.02 3.30 5.42
N ASP A 531 -32.94 2.56 5.11
CA ASP A 531 -33.01 1.13 4.74
C ASP A 531 -33.48 0.24 5.90
N GLY A 532 -33.16 0.62 7.14
CA GLY A 532 -33.64 -0.07 8.35
C GLY A 532 -35.16 0.00 8.52
N LEU A 533 -35.80 1.09 8.07
CA LEU A 533 -37.26 1.28 8.13
C LEU A 533 -37.99 0.51 7.01
N MET A 534 -37.39 0.41 5.82
CA MET A 534 -37.93 -0.32 4.68
C MET A 534 -37.96 -1.85 4.95
N THR A 535 -36.95 -2.35 5.65
CA THR A 535 -36.80 -3.78 5.99
C THR A 535 -37.79 -4.25 7.06
N LEU A 536 -38.26 -3.35 7.93
CA LEU A 536 -39.32 -3.63 8.92
C LEU A 536 -40.72 -3.74 8.32
N LEU A 537 -40.97 -3.11 7.17
CA LEU A 537 -42.25 -3.20 6.47
C LEU A 537 -42.37 -4.48 5.63
N ALA A 538 -41.26 -5.02 5.13
CA ALA A 538 -41.23 -6.25 4.34
C ALA A 538 -41.41 -7.52 5.19
N SER A 539 -41.02 -7.49 6.48
CA SER A 539 -41.10 -8.65 7.38
C SER A 539 -42.49 -8.88 8.01
N ALA A 540 -43.45 -7.99 7.78
CA ALA A 540 -44.83 -8.13 8.29
C ALA A 540 -45.75 -9.01 7.42
N GLY A 541 -45.29 -9.49 6.26
CA GLY A 541 -46.16 -10.13 5.27
C GLY A 541 -45.63 -11.45 4.72
N GLN A 542 -45.51 -12.51 5.54
CA GLN A 542 -45.62 -13.90 5.06
C GLN A 542 -45.61 -14.91 6.24
N SER A 543 -46.71 -15.66 6.40
CA SER A 543 -46.82 -16.81 7.29
C SER A 543 -47.57 -17.93 6.56
N GLN A 544 -46.93 -19.09 6.30
CA GLN A 544 -47.47 -20.46 6.45
C GLN A 544 -46.50 -21.56 5.93
N PRO A 545 -46.57 -22.84 6.42
CA PRO A 545 -45.44 -23.79 6.44
C PRO A 545 -45.68 -25.17 5.76
N GLN A 546 -44.59 -25.96 5.46
CA GLN A 546 -44.43 -27.46 5.54
C GLN A 546 -43.26 -28.03 4.62
N PRO A 547 -42.83 -29.33 4.66
CA PRO A 547 -41.92 -30.00 5.63
C PRO A 547 -40.78 -30.89 5.00
N GLN A 548 -39.93 -31.51 5.84
CA GLN A 548 -38.75 -32.37 5.51
C GLN A 548 -39.05 -33.84 5.11
N PRO A 549 -38.03 -34.61 4.60
CA PRO A 549 -37.82 -35.98 5.09
C PRO A 549 -36.35 -36.49 5.25
N LEU A 550 -36.26 -37.70 5.83
CA LEU A 550 -35.18 -38.45 6.50
C LEU A 550 -34.33 -39.41 5.61
N SER A 551 -33.37 -40.05 6.30
CA SER A 551 -32.23 -40.93 5.95
C SER A 551 -32.49 -42.38 5.49
N ASP A 552 -31.36 -43.08 5.20
CA ASP A 552 -31.05 -44.54 5.27
C ASP A 552 -30.72 -45.20 3.90
N SER A 553 -29.85 -46.20 3.70
CA SER A 553 -28.66 -46.81 4.33
C SER A 553 -28.20 -48.01 3.45
N VAL A 554 -26.99 -48.59 3.68
CA VAL A 554 -26.58 -50.02 3.50
C VAL A 554 -25.67 -50.51 2.32
N ARG A 555 -24.41 -50.81 2.72
CA ARG A 555 -23.50 -52.02 2.58
C ARG A 555 -22.80 -52.53 1.30
N ASP A 556 -21.47 -52.68 1.48
CA ASP A 556 -20.53 -53.83 1.31
C ASP A 556 -20.42 -54.65 -0.01
N MET A 557 -19.20 -54.86 -0.57
CA MET A 557 -18.23 -55.93 -0.18
C MET A 557 -17.05 -56.10 -1.20
N ASN A 558 -15.83 -56.33 -0.66
CA ASN A 558 -14.52 -56.91 -1.13
C ASN A 558 -14.42 -57.65 -2.52
N THR A 559 -13.29 -57.85 -3.23
CA THR A 559 -11.89 -58.25 -2.85
C THR A 559 -10.93 -58.28 -4.09
N ASP A 560 -9.64 -57.95 -3.87
CA ASP A 560 -8.31 -58.31 -4.45
C ASP A 560 -8.06 -58.97 -5.84
N ILE A 561 -6.94 -58.56 -6.52
CA ILE A 561 -5.72 -59.36 -6.88
C ILE A 561 -4.83 -58.70 -8.00
N VAL A 562 -3.59 -58.32 -7.62
CA VAL A 562 -2.23 -58.59 -8.20
C VAL A 562 -1.72 -58.04 -9.58
N THR A 563 -0.70 -57.16 -9.46
CA THR A 563 0.57 -56.88 -10.22
C THR A 563 0.63 -56.70 -11.75
N SER A 564 1.26 -55.59 -12.20
CA SER A 564 2.67 -55.51 -12.66
C SER A 564 2.97 -54.13 -13.25
N GLY A 565 4.19 -53.61 -13.06
CA GLY A 565 4.50 -52.19 -13.18
C GLY A 565 4.97 -51.69 -14.54
N THR A 566 4.94 -50.36 -14.71
CA THR A 566 5.87 -49.53 -15.49
C THR A 566 5.55 -48.05 -15.24
N GLU A 567 6.53 -47.22 -14.82
CA GLU A 567 6.49 -45.75 -14.99
C GLU A 567 6.58 -45.41 -16.51
N PRO A 568 6.26 -44.19 -17.05
CA PRO A 568 6.07 -42.83 -16.47
C PRO A 568 4.82 -42.12 -17.12
N PRO A 569 4.69 -40.78 -17.38
CA PRO A 569 5.25 -39.53 -16.82
C PRO A 569 4.18 -38.49 -16.35
N ASN A 570 4.64 -37.39 -15.75
CA ASN A 570 3.87 -36.18 -15.42
C ASN A 570 2.96 -35.67 -16.56
N SER A 571 1.66 -35.51 -16.27
CA SER A 571 0.71 -34.79 -17.11
C SER A 571 -0.06 -33.75 -16.29
N ASP A 572 0.51 -32.55 -16.19
CA ASP A 572 -0.21 -31.36 -15.74
C ASP A 572 -0.83 -30.69 -16.97
N SER A 573 -1.87 -31.32 -17.51
CA SER A 573 -2.62 -30.88 -18.69
C SER A 573 -4.10 -31.20 -18.53
N GLY A 574 -4.70 -30.73 -17.42
CA GLY A 574 -6.09 -31.03 -17.06
C GLY A 574 -7.01 -29.84 -16.83
N LEU A 575 -6.54 -28.58 -16.94
CA LEU A 575 -7.32 -27.41 -16.50
C LEU A 575 -7.69 -26.42 -17.62
N LEU A 576 -8.00 -26.89 -18.83
CA LEU A 576 -8.25 -25.98 -19.97
C LEU A 576 -9.52 -26.23 -20.79
N VAL A 577 -10.46 -27.09 -20.37
CA VAL A 577 -11.61 -27.43 -21.24
C VAL A 577 -13.01 -27.13 -20.66
N THR A 578 -13.20 -26.83 -19.37
CA THR A 578 -14.57 -26.81 -18.81
C THR A 578 -15.06 -25.44 -18.32
N VAL A 579 -15.12 -24.41 -19.18
CA VAL A 579 -15.83 -23.15 -18.84
C VAL A 579 -16.53 -22.52 -20.07
N MET A 580 -17.23 -23.32 -20.87
CA MET A 580 -18.21 -22.82 -21.85
C MET A 580 -19.35 -23.84 -21.98
N SER A 581 -20.45 -23.68 -21.24
CA SER A 581 -21.67 -24.48 -21.48
C SER A 581 -22.93 -23.70 -21.09
N GLY A 582 -23.64 -23.22 -22.12
CA GLY A 582 -25.09 -23.04 -22.16
C GLY A 582 -25.61 -23.82 -23.39
N PRO A 583 -26.89 -24.25 -23.43
CA PRO A 583 -27.30 -25.31 -24.36
C PRO A 583 -27.61 -24.78 -25.77
N GLY A 584 -26.93 -25.36 -26.77
CA GLY A 584 -27.53 -25.64 -28.09
C GLY A 584 -27.39 -24.59 -29.19
N LEU A 585 -26.17 -24.22 -29.61
CA LEU A 585 -25.82 -23.71 -30.95
C LEU A 585 -24.36 -24.13 -31.27
N ASP A 586 -24.02 -24.31 -32.55
CA ASP A 586 -22.71 -24.83 -33.00
C ASP A 586 -21.55 -23.93 -32.55
N GLN A 587 -20.80 -24.38 -31.54
CA GLN A 587 -19.78 -23.61 -30.81
C GLN A 587 -18.69 -23.01 -31.73
N GLY A 588 -18.39 -23.66 -32.86
CA GLY A 588 -17.44 -23.15 -33.84
C GLY A 588 -17.92 -21.88 -34.56
N SER A 589 -19.22 -21.76 -34.80
CA SER A 589 -19.81 -20.62 -35.52
C SER A 589 -19.83 -19.34 -34.68
N GLU A 590 -20.03 -19.46 -33.36
CA GLU A 590 -20.04 -18.31 -32.44
C GLU A 590 -18.63 -17.72 -32.24
N GLU A 591 -17.61 -18.58 -32.17
CA GLU A 591 -16.22 -18.15 -32.02
C GLU A 591 -15.74 -17.38 -33.28
N GLU A 592 -16.11 -17.82 -34.49
CA GLU A 592 -15.77 -17.09 -35.72
C GLU A 592 -16.47 -15.73 -35.80
N ALA A 593 -17.75 -15.65 -35.42
CA ALA A 593 -18.49 -14.39 -35.38
C ALA A 593 -17.88 -13.41 -34.36
N CYS A 594 -17.45 -13.90 -33.20
CA CYS A 594 -16.74 -13.12 -32.18
C CYS A 594 -15.45 -12.51 -32.73
N LEU A 595 -14.62 -13.32 -33.43
CA LEU A 595 -13.38 -12.82 -34.02
C LEU A 595 -13.62 -11.79 -35.12
N ALA A 596 -14.61 -12.04 -36.00
CA ALA A 596 -14.97 -11.13 -37.07
C ALA A 596 -15.49 -9.77 -36.56
N SER A 597 -16.36 -9.78 -35.53
CA SER A 597 -16.81 -8.55 -34.87
C SER A 597 -15.64 -7.81 -34.22
N PHE A 598 -14.71 -8.51 -33.57
CA PHE A 598 -13.54 -7.85 -32.97
C PHE A 598 -12.64 -7.16 -34.02
N ARG A 599 -12.41 -7.81 -35.17
CA ARG A 599 -11.64 -7.23 -36.29
C ARG A 599 -12.26 -5.95 -36.83
N THR A 600 -13.58 -5.92 -36.92
CA THR A 600 -14.32 -4.83 -37.60
C THR A 600 -14.70 -3.70 -36.66
N GLU A 601 -14.98 -3.99 -35.39
CA GLU A 601 -15.49 -3.00 -34.43
C GLU A 601 -14.43 -2.44 -33.48
N LYS A 602 -13.43 -3.24 -33.07
CA LYS A 602 -12.45 -2.85 -32.02
C LYS A 602 -11.10 -2.43 -32.59
N LEU A 603 -10.54 -3.23 -33.50
CA LEU A 603 -9.21 -2.94 -34.07
C LEU A 603 -9.11 -1.59 -34.80
N PRO A 604 -10.14 -1.11 -35.53
CA PRO A 604 -10.07 0.22 -36.13
C PRO A 604 -10.00 1.36 -35.12
N VAL A 605 -10.44 1.13 -33.87
CA VAL A 605 -10.42 2.13 -32.80
C VAL A 605 -9.04 2.24 -32.15
N PHE A 606 -8.44 1.09 -31.80
CA PHE A 606 -7.12 1.06 -31.18
C PHE A 606 -6.28 -0.15 -31.66
N PRO A 607 -5.54 -0.01 -32.78
CA PRO A 607 -4.92 -1.14 -33.48
C PRO A 607 -3.56 -1.58 -32.94
N VAL A 608 -3.54 -2.21 -31.77
CA VAL A 608 -2.29 -2.74 -31.16
C VAL A 608 -1.92 -4.15 -31.63
N VAL A 609 -2.78 -4.80 -32.42
CA VAL A 609 -2.55 -6.10 -33.06
C VAL A 609 -3.24 -6.13 -34.42
N HIS A 610 -2.62 -6.82 -35.38
CA HIS A 610 -3.24 -7.20 -36.65
C HIS A 610 -3.51 -8.71 -36.65
N ILE A 611 -4.74 -9.09 -37.01
CA ILE A 611 -5.20 -10.47 -37.13
C ILE A 611 -5.73 -10.66 -38.56
N PRO A 612 -5.00 -11.36 -39.46
CA PRO A 612 -5.39 -11.51 -40.86
C PRO A 612 -6.77 -12.15 -41.03
N ASP A 613 -7.55 -11.76 -42.04
CA ASP A 613 -8.89 -12.32 -42.30
C ASP A 613 -8.85 -13.83 -42.61
N THR A 614 -7.72 -14.34 -43.09
CA THR A 614 -7.50 -15.76 -43.36
C THR A 614 -7.35 -16.62 -42.11
N MET A 615 -7.21 -16.01 -40.92
CA MET A 615 -6.99 -16.72 -39.68
C MET A 615 -8.31 -17.09 -39.01
N SER A 616 -8.55 -18.39 -38.84
CA SER A 616 -9.75 -18.89 -38.14
C SER A 616 -9.66 -18.64 -36.63
N ALA A 617 -10.80 -18.53 -35.95
CA ALA A 617 -10.88 -18.43 -34.50
C ALA A 617 -10.23 -19.63 -33.81
N LYS A 618 -10.40 -20.83 -34.37
CA LYS A 618 -9.79 -22.06 -33.86
C LYS A 618 -8.25 -22.00 -33.90
N ASP A 619 -7.69 -21.61 -35.05
CA ASP A 619 -6.23 -21.52 -35.21
C ASP A 619 -5.65 -20.39 -34.36
N PHE A 620 -6.35 -19.26 -34.28
CA PHE A 620 -5.94 -18.14 -33.43
C PHE A 620 -5.91 -18.52 -31.96
N LYS A 621 -6.96 -19.21 -31.46
CA LYS A 621 -7.04 -19.68 -30.08
C LYS A 621 -5.91 -20.64 -29.71
N GLN A 622 -5.44 -21.44 -30.65
CA GLN A 622 -4.26 -22.30 -30.44
C GLN A 622 -2.95 -21.50 -30.41
N GLN A 623 -2.81 -20.48 -31.27
CA GLN A 623 -1.59 -19.67 -31.37
C GLN A 623 -1.46 -18.62 -30.25
N SER A 624 -2.57 -18.04 -29.79
CA SER A 624 -2.59 -16.93 -28.84
C SER A 624 -3.75 -17.09 -27.84
N PRO A 625 -3.66 -18.10 -26.95
CA PRO A 625 -4.76 -18.47 -26.06
C PRO A 625 -5.11 -17.40 -25.02
N PHE A 626 -4.13 -16.60 -24.57
CA PHE A 626 -4.39 -15.54 -23.60
C PHE A 626 -5.07 -14.33 -24.27
N LEU A 627 -4.58 -13.93 -25.45
CA LEU A 627 -5.19 -12.88 -26.26
C LEU A 627 -6.60 -13.26 -26.70
N TRP A 628 -6.83 -14.50 -27.12
CA TRP A 628 -8.18 -15.00 -27.43
C TRP A 628 -9.13 -14.85 -26.24
N ARG A 629 -8.69 -15.20 -25.02
CA ARG A 629 -9.50 -15.02 -23.81
C ARG A 629 -9.88 -13.55 -23.60
N CYS A 630 -8.96 -12.62 -23.88
CA CYS A 630 -9.25 -11.19 -23.82
C CYS A 630 -10.30 -10.78 -24.87
N ILE A 631 -10.15 -11.24 -26.12
CA ILE A 631 -11.12 -10.96 -27.20
C ILE A 631 -12.51 -11.51 -26.86
N ALA A 632 -12.60 -12.75 -26.39
CA ALA A 632 -13.85 -13.37 -25.98
C ALA A 632 -14.54 -12.61 -24.83
N THR A 633 -13.77 -12.06 -23.89
CA THR A 633 -14.29 -11.21 -22.80
C THR A 633 -14.86 -9.90 -23.34
N ILE A 634 -14.12 -9.23 -24.22
CA ILE A 634 -14.51 -7.95 -24.83
C ILE A 634 -15.83 -8.10 -25.61
N GLN A 635 -16.01 -9.24 -26.29
CA GLN A 635 -17.21 -9.53 -27.10
C GLN A 635 -18.34 -10.23 -26.33
N CYS A 636 -18.17 -10.48 -25.03
CA CYS A 636 -19.18 -11.18 -24.24
C CYS A 636 -20.40 -10.27 -23.97
N LYS A 637 -21.58 -10.71 -24.41
CA LYS A 637 -22.85 -9.98 -24.22
C LYS A 637 -23.62 -10.36 -22.94
N HIS A 638 -23.07 -11.26 -22.12
CA HIS A 638 -23.66 -11.69 -20.86
C HIS A 638 -22.85 -11.11 -19.70
N PRO A 639 -23.38 -10.17 -18.91
CA PRO A 639 -22.63 -9.50 -17.84
C PRO A 639 -22.04 -10.46 -16.79
N SER A 640 -22.79 -11.49 -16.39
CA SER A 640 -22.35 -12.53 -15.43
C SER A 640 -21.11 -13.27 -15.94
N ARG A 641 -21.20 -13.82 -17.15
CA ARG A 641 -20.09 -14.51 -17.82
C ARG A 641 -18.90 -13.59 -18.13
N GLN A 642 -19.17 -12.34 -18.53
CA GLN A 642 -18.12 -11.35 -18.75
C GLN A 642 -17.33 -11.08 -17.47
N SER A 643 -18.01 -10.97 -16.32
CA SER A 643 -17.38 -10.80 -15.01
C SER A 643 -16.50 -12.00 -14.63
N GLU A 644 -16.96 -13.22 -14.85
CA GLU A 644 -16.17 -14.44 -14.63
C GLU A 644 -14.90 -14.49 -15.50
N LEU A 645 -15.04 -14.18 -16.79
CA LEU A 645 -13.90 -14.13 -17.72
C LEU A 645 -12.89 -13.04 -17.32
N CYS A 646 -13.38 -11.88 -16.88
CA CYS A 646 -12.55 -10.81 -16.33
C CYS A 646 -11.75 -11.23 -15.09
N MET A 647 -12.33 -12.05 -14.19
CA MET A 647 -11.58 -12.65 -13.07
C MET A 647 -10.52 -13.63 -13.57
N SER A 648 -10.92 -14.54 -14.46
CA SER A 648 -10.03 -15.53 -15.06
C SER A 648 -8.82 -14.92 -15.76
N ILE A 649 -9.00 -13.81 -16.50
CA ILE A 649 -7.88 -13.12 -17.15
C ILE A 649 -6.85 -12.63 -16.14
N ARG A 650 -7.29 -12.08 -15.00
CA ARG A 650 -6.38 -11.57 -13.97
C ARG A 650 -5.64 -12.70 -13.26
N GLU A 651 -6.32 -13.80 -12.96
CA GLU A 651 -5.69 -15.00 -12.38
C GLU A 651 -4.64 -15.60 -13.33
N VAL A 652 -4.99 -15.74 -14.62
CA VAL A 652 -4.07 -16.26 -15.63
C VAL A 652 -2.90 -15.30 -15.84
N ALA A 653 -3.14 -13.98 -15.90
CA ALA A 653 -2.09 -12.99 -16.00
C ALA A 653 -1.14 -13.06 -14.79
N ALA A 654 -1.68 -13.10 -13.57
CA ALA A 654 -0.89 -13.21 -12.35
C ALA A 654 -0.06 -14.50 -12.33
N LYS A 655 -0.67 -15.65 -12.62
CA LYS A 655 0.03 -16.93 -12.68
C LYS A 655 1.12 -16.93 -13.78
N ARG A 656 0.75 -16.62 -15.03
CA ARG A 656 1.68 -16.68 -16.16
C ARG A 656 2.81 -15.66 -16.05
N LEU A 657 2.53 -14.42 -15.62
CA LEU A 657 3.54 -13.36 -15.58
C LEU A 657 4.40 -13.40 -14.31
N LEU A 658 3.79 -13.66 -13.14
CA LEU A 658 4.48 -13.52 -11.85
C LEU A 658 4.96 -14.85 -11.27
N VAL A 659 4.23 -15.95 -11.52
CA VAL A 659 4.59 -17.28 -10.99
C VAL A 659 5.41 -18.06 -12.00
N ASP A 660 4.89 -18.20 -13.22
CA ASP A 660 5.55 -18.97 -14.28
C ASP A 660 6.65 -18.14 -14.99
N CYS A 661 6.71 -16.82 -14.74
CA CYS A 661 7.63 -15.87 -15.38
C CYS A 661 7.62 -15.97 -16.93
N ALA A 662 6.46 -16.27 -17.51
CA ALA A 662 6.27 -16.42 -18.94
C ALA A 662 6.35 -15.06 -19.64
N LYS A 663 7.08 -15.02 -20.77
CA LYS A 663 7.41 -13.79 -21.51
C LYS A 663 7.22 -14.03 -22.99
N ASN A 664 6.10 -13.58 -23.55
CA ASN A 664 5.78 -13.73 -24.98
C ASN A 664 4.84 -12.62 -25.45
N LEU A 665 4.69 -12.52 -26.77
CA LEU A 665 3.86 -11.50 -27.42
C LEU A 665 2.36 -11.67 -27.11
N ASP A 666 1.86 -12.90 -26.95
CA ASP A 666 0.47 -13.21 -26.57
C ASP A 666 0.10 -12.55 -25.23
N LEU A 667 0.99 -12.67 -24.22
CA LEU A 667 0.81 -12.02 -22.92
C LEU A 667 0.87 -10.50 -23.03
N LEU A 668 1.82 -9.93 -23.78
CA LEU A 668 1.91 -8.48 -23.95
C LEU A 668 0.64 -7.93 -24.62
N GLN A 669 0.23 -8.51 -25.75
CA GLN A 669 -0.95 -8.09 -26.47
C GLN A 669 -2.22 -8.29 -25.63
N GLY A 670 -2.34 -9.38 -24.88
CA GLY A 670 -3.46 -9.59 -23.97
C GLY A 670 -3.52 -8.56 -22.82
N VAL A 671 -2.37 -8.18 -22.24
CA VAL A 671 -2.32 -7.11 -21.23
C VAL A 671 -2.68 -5.75 -21.86
N LEU A 672 -2.25 -5.48 -23.09
CA LEU A 672 -2.67 -4.28 -23.82
C LEU A 672 -4.19 -4.27 -24.07
N MET A 673 -4.79 -5.38 -24.50
CA MET A 673 -6.26 -5.52 -24.61
C MET A 673 -6.95 -5.27 -23.27
N TYR A 674 -6.37 -5.79 -22.19
CA TYR A 674 -6.91 -5.61 -20.85
C TYR A 674 -6.95 -4.14 -20.45
N LEU A 675 -5.85 -3.42 -20.68
CA LEU A 675 -5.76 -1.98 -20.44
C LEU A 675 -6.72 -1.19 -21.35
N THR A 676 -6.85 -1.56 -22.62
CA THR A 676 -7.66 -0.80 -23.59
C THR A 676 -9.17 -0.94 -23.36
N TRP A 677 -9.68 -2.15 -23.10
CA TRP A 677 -11.13 -2.38 -23.02
C TRP A 677 -11.60 -3.06 -21.73
N ILE A 678 -10.85 -4.03 -21.19
CA ILE A 678 -11.37 -4.89 -20.10
C ILE A 678 -11.39 -4.17 -18.75
N THR A 679 -10.48 -3.23 -18.53
CA THR A 679 -10.31 -2.56 -17.23
C THR A 679 -11.58 -1.86 -16.73
N TYR A 680 -12.47 -1.42 -17.62
CA TYR A 680 -13.75 -0.82 -17.24
C TYR A 680 -14.95 -1.78 -17.32
N LEU A 681 -14.76 -2.99 -17.88
CA LEU A 681 -15.75 -4.06 -17.83
C LEU A 681 -15.73 -4.78 -16.47
N THR A 682 -14.56 -4.79 -15.80
CA THR A 682 -14.37 -5.36 -14.46
C THR A 682 -15.19 -4.67 -13.37
N GLN A 683 -15.50 -5.41 -12.30
CA GLN A 683 -16.04 -4.79 -11.09
C GLN A 683 -15.01 -3.82 -10.48
N PRO A 684 -15.45 -2.61 -10.08
CA PRO A 684 -14.63 -1.51 -9.62
C PRO A 684 -13.54 -1.87 -8.60
N GLN A 685 -13.85 -2.67 -7.60
CA GLN A 685 -13.02 -2.77 -6.40
C GLN A 685 -11.69 -3.55 -6.60
N LYS A 686 -11.38 -4.08 -7.79
CA LYS A 686 -10.22 -4.97 -8.01
C LYS A 686 -9.41 -4.70 -9.30
N SER A 687 -9.59 -3.56 -9.98
CA SER A 687 -8.79 -3.15 -11.15
C SER A 687 -7.65 -2.19 -10.76
N SER A 688 -6.49 -2.29 -11.43
CA SER A 688 -5.37 -1.35 -11.21
C SER A 688 -4.66 -1.01 -12.51
N LEU A 689 -4.89 0.19 -13.04
CA LEU A 689 -4.25 0.66 -14.28
C LEU A 689 -2.71 0.66 -14.17
N CYS A 690 -2.18 1.12 -13.03
CA CYS A 690 -0.73 1.21 -12.80
C CYS A 690 -0.05 -0.16 -12.87
N ILE A 691 -0.58 -1.18 -12.19
CA ILE A 691 0.05 -2.52 -12.14
C ILE A 691 0.11 -3.14 -13.54
N TYR A 692 -1.01 -3.17 -14.27
CA TYR A 692 -1.05 -3.78 -15.60
C TYR A 692 -0.23 -2.97 -16.63
N THR A 693 -0.16 -1.66 -16.48
CA THR A 693 0.73 -0.82 -17.32
C THR A 693 2.20 -1.13 -17.05
N GLN A 694 2.61 -1.26 -15.80
CA GLN A 694 3.97 -1.64 -15.45
C GLN A 694 4.32 -3.07 -15.87
N MET A 695 3.35 -4.01 -15.85
CA MET A 695 3.51 -5.34 -16.43
C MET A 695 3.73 -5.28 -17.94
N ALA A 696 2.96 -4.47 -18.68
CA ALA A 696 3.15 -4.27 -20.12
C ALA A 696 4.53 -3.67 -20.44
N ILE A 697 4.95 -2.65 -19.68
CA ILE A 697 6.28 -2.04 -19.79
C ILE A 697 7.36 -3.09 -19.52
N GLY A 698 7.24 -3.88 -18.45
CA GLY A 698 8.15 -4.98 -18.12
C GLY A 698 8.27 -5.99 -19.26
N LEU A 699 7.16 -6.42 -19.84
CA LEU A 699 7.14 -7.32 -21.00
C LEU A 699 7.83 -6.71 -22.23
N VAL A 700 7.66 -5.41 -22.50
CA VAL A 700 8.38 -4.70 -23.57
C VAL A 700 9.90 -4.78 -23.36
N PHE A 701 10.38 -4.58 -22.12
CA PHE A 701 11.81 -4.68 -21.80
C PHE A 701 12.34 -6.12 -21.90
N GLU A 702 11.58 -7.08 -21.39
CA GLU A 702 11.94 -8.51 -21.39
C GLU A 702 11.97 -9.11 -22.81
N LEU A 703 11.07 -8.66 -23.69
CA LEU A 703 11.08 -8.99 -25.12
C LEU A 703 12.06 -8.14 -25.94
N GLY A 704 12.66 -7.12 -25.30
CA GLY A 704 13.58 -6.17 -25.91
C GLY A 704 12.96 -5.29 -27.00
N LEU A 705 11.64 -5.12 -27.02
CA LEU A 705 10.93 -4.41 -28.11
C LEU A 705 11.23 -2.91 -28.15
N ASN A 706 11.82 -2.36 -27.09
CA ASN A 706 12.25 -0.97 -27.03
C ASN A 706 13.61 -0.70 -27.72
N LYS A 707 14.26 -1.72 -28.28
CA LYS A 707 15.58 -1.66 -28.92
C LYS A 707 15.57 -2.45 -30.25
N PRO A 708 16.48 -2.11 -31.19
CA PRO A 708 16.63 -2.86 -32.44
C PRO A 708 16.86 -4.35 -32.20
N ALA A 709 16.39 -5.19 -33.12
CA ALA A 709 16.67 -6.62 -33.06
C ALA A 709 18.19 -6.86 -33.12
N PRO A 710 18.71 -7.83 -32.35
CA PRO A 710 20.12 -8.14 -32.35
C PRO A 710 20.56 -8.65 -33.74
N PRO A 711 21.76 -8.26 -34.24
CA PRO A 711 22.22 -8.68 -35.58
C PRO A 711 22.42 -10.19 -35.71
N ASP A 712 22.75 -10.84 -34.59
CA ASP A 712 22.93 -12.28 -34.46
C ASP A 712 22.32 -12.73 -33.12
N ILE A 713 21.70 -13.91 -33.12
CA ILE A 713 21.19 -14.58 -31.93
C ILE A 713 22.29 -14.69 -30.86
N CYS A 714 23.55 -14.94 -31.25
CA CYS A 714 24.70 -15.03 -30.34
C CYS A 714 24.95 -13.75 -29.52
N MET A 715 24.70 -12.57 -30.11
CA MET A 715 24.80 -11.29 -29.38
C MET A 715 23.62 -11.08 -28.43
N ALA A 716 22.46 -11.66 -28.74
CA ALA A 716 21.30 -11.67 -27.87
C ALA A 716 21.53 -12.60 -26.65
N THR A 717 22.13 -13.77 -26.87
CA THR A 717 22.50 -14.70 -25.80
C THR A 717 23.53 -14.11 -24.87
N SER A 718 24.43 -13.22 -25.32
CA SER A 718 25.37 -12.53 -24.41
C SER A 718 24.67 -11.62 -23.39
N ASN A 719 23.50 -11.07 -23.70
CA ASN A 719 22.70 -10.28 -22.76
C ASN A 719 21.83 -11.15 -21.84
N CYS A 720 21.40 -12.34 -22.31
CA CYS A 720 20.66 -13.31 -21.51
C CYS A 720 21.58 -14.17 -20.61
N ASN A 721 22.81 -14.46 -21.05
CA ASN A 721 23.80 -15.30 -20.36
C ASN A 721 24.61 -14.53 -19.29
N ALA A 722 24.42 -13.21 -19.16
CA ALA A 722 24.93 -12.45 -18.01
C ALA A 722 24.16 -12.78 -16.72
N VAL A 723 23.02 -13.49 -16.82
CA VAL A 723 22.32 -14.14 -15.71
C VAL A 723 22.47 -15.66 -15.92
N GLY A 724 23.66 -16.18 -15.66
CA GLY A 724 23.87 -17.62 -15.64
C GLY A 724 23.02 -18.24 -14.52
N HIS A 725 21.88 -18.88 -14.85
CA HIS A 725 21.24 -19.97 -14.09
C HIS A 725 19.87 -20.46 -14.63
N LEU A 726 19.48 -20.26 -15.90
CA LEU A 726 18.23 -20.86 -16.41
C LEU A 726 18.37 -21.54 -17.79
N PRO A 727 18.50 -22.88 -17.85
CA PRO A 727 18.60 -23.64 -19.11
C PRO A 727 17.28 -23.72 -19.92
N HIS A 728 16.19 -23.11 -19.44
CA HIS A 728 14.87 -23.15 -20.10
C HIS A 728 14.38 -21.82 -20.67
N LEU A 729 15.18 -20.74 -20.61
CA LEU A 729 14.84 -19.46 -21.26
C LEU A 729 15.07 -19.57 -22.79
N LYS A 730 14.14 -20.19 -23.51
CA LYS A 730 13.92 -19.86 -24.92
C LYS A 730 13.26 -18.49 -24.98
N ALA A 731 14.03 -17.42 -24.72
CA ALA A 731 13.59 -16.10 -25.13
C ALA A 731 13.35 -16.18 -26.64
N SER A 732 12.16 -15.77 -27.08
CA SER A 732 11.76 -15.71 -28.49
C SER A 732 12.58 -14.65 -29.23
N LEU A 733 13.88 -14.89 -29.35
CA LEU A 733 14.86 -13.95 -29.89
C LEU A 733 14.89 -14.12 -31.40
N SER A 734 14.13 -13.26 -32.07
CA SER A 734 14.18 -13.10 -33.51
C SER A 734 15.22 -12.05 -33.89
N THR A 735 15.97 -12.28 -34.97
CA THR A 735 16.86 -11.29 -35.59
C THR A 735 16.11 -10.23 -36.39
N LYS A 736 14.78 -10.37 -36.53
CA LYS A 736 13.88 -9.43 -37.19
C LYS A 736 12.66 -9.12 -36.33
N ARG A 737 12.27 -7.84 -36.28
CA ARG A 737 11.02 -7.41 -35.65
C ARG A 737 9.83 -7.67 -36.57
N THR A 738 8.85 -8.38 -36.05
CA THR A 738 7.54 -8.57 -36.68
C THR A 738 6.72 -7.28 -36.58
N MET A 739 5.75 -7.13 -37.47
CA MET A 739 4.88 -5.96 -37.48
C MET A 739 3.98 -5.89 -36.23
N ASN A 740 3.53 -7.03 -35.70
CA ASN A 740 2.78 -7.08 -34.45
C ASN A 740 3.61 -6.72 -33.21
N GLU A 741 4.91 -7.00 -33.17
CA GLU A 741 5.81 -6.47 -32.14
C GLU A 741 5.91 -4.94 -32.21
N ARG A 742 6.00 -4.37 -33.43
CA ARG A 742 6.04 -2.92 -33.65
C ARG A 742 4.73 -2.25 -33.20
N ARG A 743 3.57 -2.83 -33.53
CA ARG A 743 2.25 -2.36 -33.06
C ARG A 743 2.14 -2.41 -31.54
N ALA A 744 2.57 -3.52 -30.92
CA ALA A 744 2.48 -3.71 -29.48
C ALA A 744 3.34 -2.71 -28.69
N VAL A 745 4.58 -2.42 -29.14
CA VAL A 745 5.44 -1.45 -28.44
C VAL A 745 4.92 -0.02 -28.57
N LEU A 746 4.40 0.38 -29.75
CA LEU A 746 3.80 1.70 -29.93
C LEU A 746 2.49 1.84 -29.15
N GLY A 747 1.64 0.81 -29.16
CA GLY A 747 0.44 0.75 -28.33
C GLY A 747 0.74 0.85 -26.83
N CYS A 748 1.78 0.14 -26.38
CA CYS A 748 2.26 0.22 -24.99
C CYS A 748 2.77 1.62 -24.65
N TYR A 749 3.48 2.29 -25.55
CA TYR A 749 3.88 3.69 -25.36
C TYR A 749 2.67 4.61 -25.20
N VAL A 750 1.71 4.55 -26.13
CA VAL A 750 0.51 5.41 -26.08
C VAL A 750 -0.27 5.20 -24.79
N LEU A 751 -0.57 3.93 -24.42
CA LEU A 751 -1.32 3.64 -23.20
C LEU A 751 -0.54 4.03 -21.95
N SER A 752 0.75 3.72 -21.86
CA SER A 752 1.53 4.05 -20.66
C SER A 752 1.72 5.55 -20.48
N SER A 753 1.95 6.29 -21.56
CA SER A 753 2.04 7.75 -21.58
C SER A 753 0.73 8.41 -21.13
N LEU A 754 -0.38 7.98 -21.72
CA LEU A 754 -1.71 8.45 -21.35
C LEU A 754 -2.05 8.16 -19.88
N ILE A 755 -1.88 6.91 -19.44
CA ILE A 755 -2.16 6.49 -18.06
C ILE A 755 -1.24 7.21 -17.08
N ALA A 756 0.03 7.44 -17.41
CA ALA A 756 0.95 8.18 -16.54
C ALA A 756 0.52 9.64 -16.34
N GLN A 757 0.18 10.34 -17.43
CA GLN A 757 -0.37 11.71 -17.34
C GLN A 757 -1.63 11.73 -16.49
N PHE A 758 -2.45 10.70 -16.64
CA PHE A 758 -3.74 10.62 -16.02
C PHE A 758 -3.69 10.28 -14.51
N LEU A 759 -2.87 9.32 -14.10
CA LEU A 759 -2.71 8.92 -12.69
C LEU A 759 -1.76 9.85 -11.90
N GLY A 760 -0.83 10.53 -12.57
CA GLY A 760 0.16 11.44 -11.95
C GLY A 760 1.17 10.80 -11.00
N ARG A 761 1.25 9.46 -10.95
CA ARG A 761 2.06 8.69 -9.97
C ARG A 761 2.90 7.56 -10.55
N MET A 762 3.09 7.54 -11.86
CA MET A 762 3.91 6.53 -12.53
C MET A 762 4.66 7.14 -13.72
N ASP A 763 5.84 6.60 -14.01
CA ASP A 763 6.59 6.95 -15.21
C ASP A 763 6.09 6.13 -16.41
N PRO A 764 5.89 6.77 -17.58
CA PRO A 764 5.49 6.07 -18.80
C PRO A 764 6.66 5.34 -19.47
N LEU A 765 6.36 4.50 -20.45
CA LEU A 765 7.38 3.92 -21.33
C LEU A 765 8.12 5.06 -22.04
N ARG A 766 9.44 5.12 -21.87
CA ARG A 766 10.27 6.15 -22.51
C ARG A 766 10.33 5.94 -24.03
N TRP A 767 10.07 6.99 -24.80
CA TRP A 767 10.25 6.99 -26.25
C TRP A 767 11.72 6.72 -26.63
N THR A 768 11.95 5.84 -27.61
CA THR A 768 13.30 5.48 -28.07
C THR A 768 13.46 5.71 -29.58
N PRO A 769 14.69 5.90 -30.09
CA PRO A 769 14.93 6.00 -31.53
C PRO A 769 14.44 4.77 -32.31
N HIS A 770 14.44 3.59 -31.69
CA HIS A 770 13.90 2.39 -32.31
C HIS A 770 12.36 2.43 -32.41
N MET A 771 11.66 3.03 -31.45
CA MET A 771 10.21 3.24 -31.58
C MET A 771 9.89 4.21 -32.73
N GLU A 772 10.73 5.22 -32.97
CA GLU A 772 10.62 6.10 -34.15
C GLU A 772 10.79 5.31 -35.47
N GLU A 773 11.77 4.40 -35.52
CA GLU A 773 11.95 3.47 -36.64
C GLU A 773 10.73 2.56 -36.81
N CYS A 774 10.16 2.01 -35.72
CA CYS A 774 8.93 1.23 -35.75
C CYS A 774 7.74 2.03 -36.28
N LEU A 775 7.59 3.29 -35.85
CA LEU A 775 6.55 4.20 -36.31
C LEU A 775 6.69 4.50 -37.80
N THR A 776 7.91 4.73 -38.27
CA THR A 776 8.21 4.97 -39.69
C THR A 776 7.93 3.74 -40.53
N THR A 777 8.37 2.56 -40.06
CA THR A 777 8.12 1.27 -40.74
C THR A 777 6.62 0.98 -40.86
N LEU A 778 5.83 1.26 -39.81
CA LEU A 778 4.37 1.11 -39.85
C LEU A 778 3.71 2.14 -40.77
N ALA A 779 4.24 3.35 -40.86
CA ALA A 779 3.70 4.38 -41.75
C ALA A 779 3.91 4.06 -43.24
N GLU A 780 4.93 3.27 -43.57
CA GLU A 780 5.27 2.81 -44.92
C GLU A 780 4.70 1.42 -45.25
N SER A 781 4.03 0.77 -44.29
CA SER A 781 3.52 -0.58 -44.45
C SER A 781 2.12 -0.60 -45.07
N ASP A 782 1.92 -1.53 -46.00
CA ASP A 782 0.62 -1.86 -46.58
C ASP A 782 -0.01 -3.14 -45.99
N GLU A 783 0.52 -3.66 -44.86
CA GLU A 783 0.01 -4.92 -44.26
C GLU A 783 -1.41 -4.75 -43.69
N SER A 784 -1.69 -3.60 -43.06
CA SER A 784 -2.96 -3.35 -42.40
C SER A 784 -3.37 -1.88 -42.55
N PRO A 785 -4.60 -1.57 -43.00
CA PRO A 785 -5.07 -0.19 -43.10
C PRO A 785 -5.11 0.51 -41.73
N ASN A 786 -5.20 -0.26 -40.65
CA ASN A 786 -5.21 0.26 -39.28
C ASN A 786 -3.82 0.74 -38.82
N ASP A 787 -2.74 0.45 -39.54
CA ASP A 787 -1.38 0.89 -39.17
C ASP A 787 -1.26 2.41 -39.24
N THR A 788 -1.84 3.01 -40.29
CA THR A 788 -1.87 4.45 -40.42
C THR A 788 -2.64 5.11 -39.27
N VAL A 789 -3.69 4.46 -38.76
CA VAL A 789 -4.44 4.94 -37.59
C VAL A 789 -3.54 4.94 -36.34
N LEU A 790 -2.83 3.83 -36.06
CA LEU A 790 -1.89 3.77 -34.93
C LEU A 790 -0.81 4.85 -35.04
N VAL A 791 -0.27 5.05 -36.24
CA VAL A 791 0.79 6.03 -36.50
C VAL A 791 0.32 7.45 -36.14
N GLN A 792 -0.89 7.84 -36.56
CA GLN A 792 -1.42 9.17 -36.26
C GLN A 792 -1.78 9.32 -34.78
N ILE A 793 -2.30 8.26 -34.13
CA ILE A 793 -2.53 8.21 -32.69
C ILE A 793 -1.22 8.43 -31.92
N THR A 794 -0.15 7.69 -32.26
CA THR A 794 1.16 7.81 -31.60
C THR A 794 1.78 9.20 -31.80
N ARG A 795 1.71 9.77 -33.01
CA ARG A 795 2.21 11.13 -33.29
C ARG A 795 1.46 12.20 -32.50
N SER A 796 0.14 12.08 -32.40
CA SER A 796 -0.70 12.99 -31.62
C SER A 796 -0.34 12.91 -30.13
N ARG A 797 -0.07 11.70 -29.63
CA ARG A 797 0.35 11.47 -28.23
C ARG A 797 1.74 12.01 -27.93
N LEU A 798 2.71 11.82 -28.83
CA LEU A 798 4.06 12.40 -28.70
C LEU A 798 4.00 13.93 -28.56
N LEU A 799 3.18 14.59 -29.39
CA LEU A 799 2.99 16.04 -29.30
C LEU A 799 2.32 16.44 -27.98
N ALA A 800 1.31 15.70 -27.52
CA ALA A 800 0.69 15.95 -26.23
C ALA A 800 1.68 15.80 -25.06
N ASP A 801 2.59 14.83 -25.10
CA ASP A 801 3.66 14.67 -24.10
C ASP A 801 4.60 15.88 -24.07
N ILE A 802 5.04 16.34 -25.24
CA ILE A 802 5.88 17.55 -25.35
C ILE A 802 5.16 18.77 -24.79
N ILE A 803 3.86 18.91 -25.07
CA ILE A 803 3.03 20.00 -24.53
C ILE A 803 2.96 19.89 -22.99
N SER A 804 2.73 18.70 -22.44
CA SER A 804 2.62 18.53 -20.97
C SER A 804 3.90 18.89 -20.20
N GLN A 805 5.07 18.76 -20.83
CA GLN A 805 6.39 19.07 -20.27
C GLN A 805 6.86 20.50 -20.57
N GLY A 806 6.01 21.34 -21.16
CA GLY A 806 6.34 22.69 -21.57
C GLY A 806 6.58 23.66 -20.39
N PRO A 807 7.10 24.88 -20.66
CA PRO A 807 7.48 25.86 -19.64
C PRO A 807 6.33 26.38 -18.75
N TRP A 808 5.08 26.06 -19.09
CA TRP A 808 3.88 26.36 -18.31
C TRP A 808 3.63 25.37 -17.15
N SER A 809 4.30 24.21 -17.13
CA SER A 809 4.26 23.30 -15.97
C SER A 809 5.22 23.82 -14.88
N GLN A 810 4.69 24.34 -13.78
CA GLN A 810 5.51 24.78 -12.64
C GLN A 810 6.15 23.56 -11.93
N ASN A 811 7.35 23.18 -12.33
CA ASN A 811 8.23 22.36 -11.50
C ASN A 811 9.02 23.28 -10.57
N LEU A 812 8.87 23.07 -9.26
CA LEU A 812 9.46 23.80 -8.13
C LEU A 812 11.02 23.81 -8.08
N TYR A 813 11.71 23.38 -9.14
CA TYR A 813 13.16 23.17 -9.14
C TYR A 813 13.94 23.77 -10.32
N ASP A 814 13.32 24.56 -11.20
CA ASP A 814 14.10 25.20 -12.28
C ASP A 814 14.73 26.52 -11.84
N ILE A 815 16.02 26.42 -11.56
CA ILE A 815 17.00 27.51 -11.48
C ILE A 815 17.15 28.09 -12.89
N ASP A 816 17.04 29.42 -13.00
CA ASP A 816 17.37 30.26 -14.16
C ASP A 816 16.26 30.55 -15.20
N THR A 817 15.25 31.33 -14.79
CA THR A 817 14.19 31.90 -15.66
C THR A 817 14.70 32.93 -16.67
N ALA A 818 15.94 33.42 -16.57
CA ALA A 818 16.48 34.48 -17.41
C ALA A 818 16.91 34.03 -18.83
N SER A 819 17.03 32.72 -19.09
CA SER A 819 17.54 32.18 -20.36
C SER A 819 16.48 31.46 -21.22
N ARG A 820 15.24 31.34 -20.76
CA ARG A 820 14.16 30.66 -21.51
C ARG A 820 13.46 31.59 -22.49
N ALA A 821 13.15 31.07 -23.68
CA ALA A 821 12.32 31.79 -24.64
C ALA A 821 10.92 32.06 -24.05
N PRO A 822 10.27 33.18 -24.41
CA PRO A 822 8.91 33.47 -23.94
C PRO A 822 7.93 32.35 -24.29
N ALA A 823 6.95 32.10 -23.42
CA ALA A 823 5.94 31.04 -23.61
C ALA A 823 5.20 31.12 -24.96
N SER A 824 5.07 32.33 -25.53
CA SER A 824 4.47 32.56 -26.85
C SER A 824 5.25 31.89 -28.00
N PHE A 825 6.58 31.80 -27.92
CA PHE A 825 7.40 31.08 -28.91
C PHE A 825 7.14 29.58 -28.85
N HIS A 826 7.07 29.02 -27.65
CA HIS A 826 6.76 27.62 -27.43
C HIS A 826 5.34 27.28 -27.90
N MET A 827 4.35 28.12 -27.57
CA MET A 827 2.98 28.00 -28.07
C MET A 827 2.91 27.98 -29.59
N LYS A 828 3.58 28.94 -30.26
CA LYS A 828 3.56 29.01 -31.73
C LYS A 828 4.21 27.80 -32.38
N ALA A 829 5.29 27.29 -31.79
CA ALA A 829 5.95 26.08 -32.26
C ALA A 829 5.02 24.86 -32.17
N MET A 830 4.35 24.67 -31.02
CA MET A 830 3.40 23.57 -30.83
C MET A 830 2.18 23.68 -31.75
N GLN A 831 1.63 24.90 -31.95
CA GLN A 831 0.57 25.15 -32.93
C GLN A 831 1.00 24.73 -34.35
N THR A 832 2.23 25.09 -34.75
CA THR A 832 2.77 24.74 -36.07
C THR A 832 2.95 23.22 -36.24
N GLN A 833 3.43 22.53 -35.19
CA GLN A 833 3.54 21.08 -35.19
C GLN A 833 2.18 20.39 -35.29
N LEU A 834 1.18 20.86 -34.54
CA LEU A 834 -0.19 20.33 -34.61
C LEU A 834 -0.79 20.50 -36.01
N GLN A 835 -0.63 21.67 -36.63
CA GLN A 835 -1.11 21.89 -38.00
C GLN A 835 -0.38 21.02 -39.03
N THR A 836 0.92 20.77 -38.81
CA THR A 836 1.71 19.85 -39.65
C THR A 836 1.25 18.40 -39.49
N LEU A 837 0.86 17.99 -38.28
CA LEU A 837 0.26 16.67 -38.06
C LEU A 837 -1.09 16.54 -38.78
N LYS A 838 -1.97 17.54 -38.61
CA LYS A 838 -3.27 17.59 -39.30
C LYS A 838 -3.14 17.51 -40.82
N SER A 839 -2.16 18.20 -41.42
CA SER A 839 -1.94 18.18 -42.88
C SER A 839 -1.34 16.88 -43.42
N LYS A 840 -0.72 16.06 -42.58
CA LYS A 840 -0.12 14.77 -42.93
C LYS A 840 -1.09 13.59 -42.82
N ILE A 841 -2.35 13.83 -42.47
CA ILE A 841 -3.37 12.78 -42.42
C ILE A 841 -3.85 12.51 -43.85
N PRO A 842 -3.83 11.25 -44.31
CA PRO A 842 -4.39 10.88 -45.61
C PRO A 842 -5.86 11.27 -45.73
N VAL A 843 -6.29 11.74 -46.91
CA VAL A 843 -7.65 12.26 -47.14
C VAL A 843 -8.73 11.23 -46.78
N ASN A 844 -8.49 9.95 -47.04
CA ASN A 844 -9.38 8.85 -46.70
C ASN A 844 -9.53 8.59 -45.18
N LEU A 845 -8.65 9.15 -44.36
CA LEU A 845 -8.66 9.03 -42.90
C LEU A 845 -8.94 10.35 -42.19
N ALA A 846 -9.20 11.44 -42.93
CA ALA A 846 -9.45 12.76 -42.35
C ALA A 846 -10.67 12.77 -41.41
N GLU A 847 -11.67 11.95 -41.69
CA GLU A 847 -12.89 11.79 -40.87
C GLU A 847 -12.83 10.60 -39.90
N ASN A 848 -11.67 9.93 -39.79
CA ASN A 848 -11.53 8.80 -38.87
C ASN A 848 -11.65 9.29 -37.42
N ARG A 849 -12.72 8.85 -36.73
CA ARG A 849 -13.06 9.33 -35.38
C ARG A 849 -11.95 9.11 -34.36
N SER A 850 -11.25 7.97 -34.41
CA SER A 850 -10.17 7.66 -33.47
C SER A 850 -8.98 8.59 -33.60
N ILE A 851 -8.61 8.96 -34.84
CA ILE A 851 -7.58 9.98 -35.09
C ILE A 851 -8.07 11.34 -34.60
N LEU A 852 -9.33 11.70 -34.89
CA LEU A 852 -9.90 12.99 -34.48
C LEU A 852 -9.96 13.15 -32.96
N PHE A 853 -10.33 12.10 -32.19
CA PHE A 853 -10.31 12.16 -30.72
C PHE A 853 -8.92 12.52 -30.18
N HIS A 854 -7.88 11.87 -30.68
CA HIS A 854 -6.51 12.13 -30.25
C HIS A 854 -6.03 13.52 -30.68
N LEU A 855 -6.34 13.96 -31.90
CA LEU A 855 -5.96 15.29 -32.38
C LEU A 855 -6.65 16.42 -31.63
N ILE A 856 -7.97 16.31 -31.45
CA ILE A 856 -8.76 17.33 -30.74
C ILE A 856 -8.32 17.37 -29.27
N HIS A 857 -8.09 16.21 -28.64
CA HIS A 857 -7.53 16.19 -27.28
C HIS A 857 -6.15 16.87 -27.21
N THR A 858 -5.24 16.61 -28.16
CA THR A 858 -3.95 17.32 -28.21
C THR A 858 -4.13 18.83 -28.39
N GLU A 859 -5.15 19.27 -29.12
CA GLU A 859 -5.52 20.68 -29.26
C GLU A 859 -6.07 21.28 -27.95
N VAL A 860 -6.92 20.53 -27.22
CA VAL A 860 -7.36 20.91 -25.87
C VAL A 860 -6.15 21.05 -24.94
N SER A 861 -5.25 20.06 -24.90
CA SER A 861 -4.03 20.10 -24.09
C SER A 861 -3.10 21.26 -24.44
N LEU A 862 -3.08 21.70 -25.69
CA LEU A 862 -2.30 22.86 -26.11
C LEU A 862 -2.89 24.16 -25.52
N TYR A 863 -4.19 24.38 -25.70
CA TYR A 863 -4.84 25.63 -25.34
C TYR A 863 -5.23 25.72 -23.85
N GLU A 864 -5.41 24.59 -23.16
CA GLU A 864 -5.70 24.58 -21.72
C GLU A 864 -4.56 25.15 -20.87
N THR A 865 -3.35 25.21 -21.41
CA THR A 865 -2.19 25.86 -20.78
C THR A 865 -2.45 27.34 -20.46
N ALA A 866 -3.39 27.99 -21.17
CA ALA A 866 -3.85 29.34 -20.87
C ALA A 866 -4.61 29.42 -19.52
N LEU A 867 -5.10 28.31 -18.97
CA LEU A 867 -5.71 28.28 -17.63
C LEU A 867 -4.68 28.36 -16.48
N SER A 868 -3.38 28.34 -16.77
CA SER A 868 -2.32 28.52 -15.77
C SER A 868 -2.18 30.00 -15.39
N LYS A 869 -2.23 30.33 -14.09
CA LYS A 869 -2.18 31.72 -13.59
C LYS A 869 -0.92 32.46 -14.08
N PRO A 870 -1.03 33.64 -14.71
CA PRO A 870 0.13 34.43 -15.11
C PRO A 870 0.90 34.94 -13.89
N ALA A 871 2.24 34.91 -13.93
CA ALA A 871 3.12 35.33 -12.83
C ALA A 871 3.09 36.84 -12.55
N THR A 872 2.51 37.64 -13.43
CA THR A 872 2.46 39.10 -13.32
C THR A 872 1.04 39.59 -13.46
N ASN A 873 0.51 40.13 -12.37
CA ASN A 873 -0.78 40.79 -12.29
C ASN A 873 -0.67 42.19 -12.93
N THR A 874 -0.45 42.23 -14.24
CA THR A 874 -0.59 43.47 -15.02
C THR A 874 -2.08 43.62 -15.32
N GLY A 875 -2.74 44.63 -14.76
CA GLY A 875 -4.19 44.87 -14.91
C GLY A 875 -4.67 45.21 -16.34
N TYR A 876 -4.03 44.67 -17.37
CA TYR A 876 -4.41 44.77 -18.78
C TYR A 876 -4.81 43.38 -19.29
N THR A 877 -5.96 43.31 -19.95
CA THR A 877 -6.42 42.11 -20.67
C THR A 877 -5.53 41.87 -21.90
N ASP A 878 -4.80 40.75 -21.94
CA ASP A 878 -4.08 40.30 -23.13
C ASP A 878 -5.06 39.66 -24.12
N PRO A 879 -5.32 40.25 -25.31
CA PRO A 879 -6.25 39.68 -26.28
C PRO A 879 -5.84 38.28 -26.75
N LEU A 880 -4.54 37.99 -26.83
CA LEU A 880 -4.04 36.70 -27.26
C LEU A 880 -4.35 35.59 -26.25
N HIS A 881 -4.39 35.93 -24.95
CA HIS A 881 -4.79 35.01 -23.90
C HIS A 881 -6.27 34.63 -24.02
N LEU A 882 -7.14 35.62 -24.26
CA LEU A 882 -8.56 35.37 -24.51
C LEU A 882 -8.79 34.51 -25.77
N ASP A 883 -8.05 34.76 -26.85
CA ASP A 883 -8.11 33.93 -28.06
C ASP A 883 -7.73 32.48 -27.79
N HIS A 884 -6.74 32.22 -26.93
CA HIS A 884 -6.37 30.86 -26.54
C HIS A 884 -7.42 30.17 -25.66
N LEU A 885 -8.01 30.89 -24.69
CA LEU A 885 -9.12 30.36 -23.89
C LEU A 885 -10.33 30.01 -24.76
N TYR A 886 -10.66 30.88 -25.73
CA TYR A 886 -11.74 30.63 -26.69
C TYR A 886 -11.41 29.47 -27.65
N ALA A 887 -10.16 29.35 -28.10
CA ALA A 887 -9.71 28.21 -28.88
C ALA A 887 -9.83 26.89 -28.10
N CYS A 888 -9.54 26.90 -26.79
CA CYS A 888 -9.77 25.76 -25.90
C CYS A 888 -11.25 25.38 -25.85
N LEU A 889 -12.14 26.36 -25.64
CA LEU A 889 -13.59 26.14 -25.64
C LEU A 889 -14.09 25.57 -26.98
N LYS A 890 -13.59 26.07 -28.11
CA LYS A 890 -13.92 25.56 -29.44
C LYS A 890 -13.45 24.12 -29.64
N ALA A 891 -12.26 23.77 -29.18
CA ALA A 891 -11.73 22.41 -29.22
C ALA A 891 -12.56 21.46 -28.35
N LEU A 892 -12.95 21.89 -27.15
CA LEU A 892 -13.86 21.14 -26.28
C LEU A 892 -15.23 20.91 -26.95
N LYS A 893 -15.80 21.95 -27.57
CA LYS A 893 -17.05 21.79 -28.33
C LYS A 893 -16.91 20.75 -29.42
N ALA A 894 -15.84 20.82 -30.22
CA ALA A 894 -15.57 19.84 -31.27
C ALA A 894 -15.41 18.40 -30.70
N PHE A 895 -14.78 18.26 -29.53
CA PHE A 895 -14.63 16.97 -28.85
C PHE A 895 -15.98 16.38 -28.46
N PHE A 896 -16.85 17.15 -27.79
CA PHE A 896 -18.15 16.66 -27.36
C PHE A 896 -19.12 16.48 -28.52
N ASP A 897 -19.08 17.33 -29.55
CA ASP A 897 -19.83 17.13 -30.79
C ASP A 897 -19.45 15.78 -31.43
N LEU A 898 -18.14 15.44 -31.46
CA LEU A 898 -17.65 14.16 -31.97
C LEU A 898 -18.11 12.97 -31.12
N LEU A 899 -18.04 13.09 -29.78
CA LEU A 899 -18.49 12.06 -28.84
C LEU A 899 -20.00 11.80 -28.95
N VAL A 900 -20.79 12.87 -29.03
CA VAL A 900 -22.25 12.81 -29.22
C VAL A 900 -22.60 12.39 -30.67
N ALA A 901 -21.69 12.46 -31.63
CA ALA A 901 -21.95 11.91 -32.96
C ALA A 901 -21.85 10.36 -33.02
N ILE A 902 -21.26 9.69 -32.02
CA ILE A 902 -21.07 8.23 -32.05
C ILE A 902 -22.40 7.49 -31.88
N PRO A 903 -22.84 6.66 -32.85
CA PRO A 903 -24.06 5.85 -32.70
C PRO A 903 -24.04 5.02 -31.41
N VAL A 904 -25.19 4.88 -30.74
CA VAL A 904 -25.28 4.20 -29.43
C VAL A 904 -24.71 2.77 -29.49
N ALA A 905 -24.91 2.04 -30.60
CA ALA A 905 -24.36 0.69 -30.79
C ALA A 905 -22.82 0.65 -30.79
N GLU A 906 -22.18 1.70 -31.31
CA GLU A 906 -20.72 1.81 -31.44
C GLU A 906 -20.04 2.29 -30.15
N LEU A 907 -20.80 2.77 -29.15
CA LEU A 907 -20.26 3.15 -27.84
C LEU A 907 -19.56 1.98 -27.13
N THR A 908 -19.88 0.74 -27.51
CA THR A 908 -19.19 -0.44 -26.97
C THR A 908 -17.73 -0.54 -27.39
N SER A 909 -17.32 0.17 -28.46
CA SER A 909 -15.97 0.13 -29.00
C SER A 909 -15.05 1.21 -28.43
N ILE A 910 -15.60 2.15 -27.65
CA ILE A 910 -14.83 3.18 -26.94
C ILE A 910 -13.71 2.53 -26.14
N ALA A 911 -12.49 3.02 -26.35
CA ALA A 911 -11.30 2.53 -25.69
C ALA A 911 -10.98 3.38 -24.45
N LEU A 912 -10.11 2.87 -23.57
CA LEU A 912 -9.63 3.60 -22.39
C LEU A 912 -9.10 5.01 -22.70
N PRO A 913 -8.34 5.25 -23.80
CA PRO A 913 -7.94 6.60 -24.19
C PRO A 913 -9.11 7.57 -24.32
N ASP A 914 -10.19 7.16 -24.97
CA ASP A 914 -11.37 8.00 -25.21
C ASP A 914 -12.09 8.35 -23.88
N LEU A 915 -12.14 7.40 -22.94
CA LEU A 915 -12.69 7.63 -21.59
C LEU A 915 -11.82 8.60 -20.77
N ILE A 916 -10.49 8.43 -20.82
CA ILE A 916 -9.55 9.35 -20.16
C ILE A 916 -9.65 10.75 -20.76
N TYR A 917 -9.74 10.87 -22.08
CA TYR A 917 -9.93 12.14 -22.77
C TYR A 917 -11.26 12.79 -22.42
N THR A 918 -12.34 12.01 -22.31
CA THR A 918 -13.65 12.52 -21.89
C THR A 918 -13.58 13.10 -20.48
N SER A 919 -12.96 12.38 -19.54
CA SER A 919 -12.75 12.86 -18.16
C SER A 919 -11.94 14.17 -18.14
N HIS A 920 -10.84 14.21 -18.89
CA HIS A 920 -9.99 15.39 -18.98
C HIS A 920 -10.71 16.60 -19.60
N CYS A 921 -11.40 16.41 -20.73
CA CYS A 921 -12.14 17.47 -21.41
C CYS A 921 -13.29 18.00 -20.56
N LEU A 922 -14.00 17.14 -19.85
CA LEU A 922 -15.03 17.55 -18.89
C LEU A 922 -14.44 18.42 -17.77
N MET A 923 -13.28 18.04 -17.24
CA MET A 923 -12.58 18.81 -16.22
C MET A 923 -12.13 20.18 -16.73
N THR A 924 -11.57 20.24 -17.94
CA THR A 924 -11.14 21.49 -18.58
C THR A 924 -12.33 22.39 -18.90
N LEU A 925 -13.48 21.83 -19.31
CA LEU A 925 -14.72 22.59 -19.49
C LEU A 925 -15.24 23.18 -18.18
N PHE A 926 -15.22 22.40 -17.09
CA PHE A 926 -15.59 22.90 -15.77
C PHE A 926 -14.70 24.07 -15.38
N ARG A 927 -13.37 23.93 -15.54
CA ARG A 927 -12.40 25.00 -15.25
C ARG A 927 -12.68 26.27 -16.07
N LEU A 928 -12.96 26.16 -17.37
CA LEU A 928 -13.30 27.33 -18.20
C LEU A 928 -14.62 27.99 -17.78
N SER A 929 -15.59 27.20 -17.31
CA SER A 929 -16.91 27.67 -16.87
C SER A 929 -16.88 28.41 -15.53
N THR A 930 -15.80 28.23 -14.76
CA THR A 930 -15.57 28.88 -13.45
C THR A 930 -14.30 29.74 -13.45
N PHE A 931 -13.64 29.95 -14.59
CA PHE A 931 -12.39 30.69 -14.67
C PHE A 931 -12.67 32.18 -14.50
N ASP A 932 -12.07 32.80 -13.49
CA ASP A 932 -12.21 34.23 -13.23
C ASP A 932 -11.03 34.99 -13.84
N HIS A 933 -11.29 35.73 -14.93
CA HIS A 933 -10.29 36.54 -15.63
C HIS A 933 -10.94 37.78 -16.28
N PRO A 934 -10.31 38.97 -16.21
CA PRO A 934 -10.83 40.17 -16.86
C PRO A 934 -11.10 39.97 -18.37
N GLY A 935 -12.35 40.18 -18.79
CA GLY A 935 -12.78 40.04 -20.18
C GLY A 935 -13.17 38.61 -20.61
N TRP A 936 -13.13 37.62 -19.71
CA TRP A 936 -13.65 36.28 -19.95
C TRP A 936 -15.10 36.18 -19.48
N ASP A 937 -16.03 35.92 -20.40
CA ASP A 937 -17.47 35.81 -20.09
C ASP A 937 -17.89 34.35 -19.85
N GLN A 938 -18.02 33.99 -18.57
CA GLN A 938 -18.45 32.66 -18.13
C GLN A 938 -19.86 32.29 -18.62
N ALA A 939 -20.76 33.26 -18.79
CA ALA A 939 -22.12 32.99 -19.28
C ALA A 939 -22.10 32.57 -20.76
N THR A 940 -21.25 33.21 -21.58
CA THR A 940 -21.02 32.79 -22.97
C THR A 940 -20.41 31.38 -23.04
N VAL A 941 -19.52 31.01 -22.12
CA VAL A 941 -18.98 29.63 -22.04
C VAL A 941 -20.11 28.63 -21.81
N ARG A 942 -20.95 28.86 -20.79
CA ARG A 942 -22.09 27.99 -20.44
C ARG A 942 -23.14 27.94 -21.56
N GLY A 943 -23.37 29.05 -22.26
CA GLY A 943 -24.26 29.11 -23.42
C GLY A 943 -23.72 28.39 -24.66
N THR A 944 -22.40 28.36 -24.85
CA THR A 944 -21.75 27.66 -25.98
C THR A 944 -21.72 26.16 -25.75
N LEU A 945 -21.39 25.74 -24.52
CA LEU A 945 -21.18 24.35 -24.17
C LEU A 945 -21.57 24.09 -22.71
N ASP A 946 -22.85 23.76 -22.51
CA ASP A 946 -23.37 23.49 -21.17
C ASP A 946 -22.96 22.10 -20.67
N ILE A 947 -22.11 22.09 -19.65
CA ILE A 947 -21.59 20.88 -19.02
C ILE A 947 -22.70 20.01 -18.39
N VAL A 948 -23.78 20.63 -17.89
CA VAL A 948 -24.92 19.93 -17.27
C VAL A 948 -25.76 19.20 -18.31
N SER A 949 -26.00 19.84 -19.46
CA SER A 949 -26.68 19.24 -20.61
C SER A 949 -25.84 18.10 -21.20
N ILE A 950 -24.54 18.30 -21.42
CA ILE A 950 -23.66 17.27 -22.01
C ILE A 950 -23.58 16.03 -21.15
N THR A 951 -23.34 16.19 -19.84
CA THR A 951 -23.28 15.04 -18.92
C THR A 951 -24.61 14.28 -18.85
N GLY A 952 -25.75 14.99 -18.92
CA GLY A 952 -27.07 14.35 -19.03
C GLY A 952 -27.23 13.56 -20.33
N GLN A 953 -26.92 14.17 -21.47
CA GLN A 953 -26.99 13.51 -22.78
C GLN A 953 -26.09 12.27 -22.87
N LEU A 954 -24.86 12.34 -22.35
CA LEU A 954 -23.95 11.20 -22.32
C LEU A 954 -24.49 10.07 -21.44
N ALA A 955 -25.05 10.40 -20.27
CA ALA A 955 -25.66 9.42 -19.38
C ALA A 955 -26.84 8.68 -20.04
N ASP A 956 -27.75 9.42 -20.68
CA ASP A 956 -28.93 8.85 -21.32
C ASP A 956 -28.57 7.91 -22.47
N ARG A 957 -27.50 8.23 -23.22
CA ARG A 957 -27.01 7.39 -24.31
C ARG A 957 -26.34 6.13 -23.80
N LEU A 958 -25.54 6.22 -22.74
CA LEU A 958 -24.87 5.07 -22.12
C LEU A 958 -25.88 4.05 -21.59
N LYS A 959 -26.98 4.50 -21.00
CA LYS A 959 -28.10 3.64 -20.55
C LYS A 959 -28.80 2.89 -21.68
N GLN A 960 -28.79 3.43 -22.90
CA GLN A 960 -29.42 2.79 -24.07
C GLN A 960 -28.57 1.67 -24.68
N VAL A 961 -27.26 1.62 -24.39
CA VAL A 961 -26.32 0.69 -25.03
C VAL A 961 -26.73 -0.76 -24.85
N ALA A 962 -27.09 -1.16 -23.63
CA ALA A 962 -27.45 -2.55 -23.33
C ALA A 962 -28.66 -3.01 -24.16
N GLN A 963 -29.69 -2.18 -24.27
CA GLN A 963 -30.89 -2.46 -25.06
C GLN A 963 -30.58 -2.53 -26.56
N VAL A 964 -29.78 -1.59 -27.09
CA VAL A 964 -29.48 -1.51 -28.53
C VAL A 964 -28.59 -2.67 -29.01
N VAL A 965 -27.61 -3.09 -28.21
CA VAL A 965 -26.63 -4.12 -28.59
C VAL A 965 -27.07 -5.55 -28.22
N GLY A 966 -28.16 -5.66 -27.44
CA GLY A 966 -28.73 -6.92 -26.98
C GLY A 966 -27.92 -7.54 -25.84
N ILE A 967 -27.41 -6.73 -24.91
CA ILE A 967 -26.79 -7.22 -23.66
C ILE A 967 -27.92 -7.74 -22.77
N GLN A 968 -27.82 -9.01 -22.35
CA GLN A 968 -28.86 -9.66 -21.55
C GLN A 968 -28.77 -9.18 -20.10
N ASN A 969 -29.53 -8.13 -19.78
CA ASN A 969 -29.50 -7.51 -18.47
C ASN A 969 -30.38 -8.30 -17.49
N GLU A 970 -29.78 -8.84 -16.42
CA GLU A 970 -30.49 -9.55 -15.34
C GLU A 970 -30.92 -8.59 -14.20
N GLY A 971 -31.03 -7.28 -14.47
CA GLY A 971 -31.45 -6.22 -13.53
C GLY A 971 -31.06 -4.81 -14.01
N GLU A 972 -31.48 -3.74 -13.31
CA GLU A 972 -31.23 -2.34 -13.73
C GLU A 972 -29.76 -1.87 -13.64
N SER A 973 -28.88 -2.61 -12.95
CA SER A 973 -27.56 -2.11 -12.52
C SER A 973 -26.37 -3.03 -12.81
N GLN A 974 -26.49 -4.01 -13.73
CA GLN A 974 -25.42 -5.01 -13.93
C GLN A 974 -24.50 -4.76 -15.13
N ASP A 975 -24.96 -4.13 -16.21
CA ASP A 975 -24.12 -3.92 -17.39
C ASP A 975 -23.12 -2.74 -17.21
N PRO A 976 -21.92 -2.82 -17.80
CA PRO A 976 -20.88 -1.80 -17.63
C PRO A 976 -21.26 -0.42 -18.17
N TYR A 977 -22.12 -0.33 -19.20
CA TYR A 977 -22.45 0.95 -19.84
C TYR A 977 -23.49 1.72 -19.03
N SER A 978 -24.52 1.05 -18.51
CA SER A 978 -25.47 1.67 -17.59
C SER A 978 -24.78 2.16 -16.32
N ARG A 979 -23.79 1.41 -15.79
CA ARG A 979 -22.94 1.86 -14.68
C ARG A 979 -22.20 3.17 -14.99
N LEU A 980 -21.57 3.27 -16.17
CA LEU A 980 -20.93 4.52 -16.62
C LEU A 980 -21.94 5.67 -16.76
N GLY A 981 -23.13 5.39 -17.28
CA GLY A 981 -24.19 6.40 -17.43
C GLY A 981 -24.68 6.95 -16.08
N MET A 982 -24.84 6.08 -15.08
CA MET A 982 -25.23 6.49 -13.73
C MET A 982 -24.13 7.30 -13.04
N MET A 983 -22.87 6.95 -13.30
CA MET A 983 -21.74 7.75 -12.83
C MET A 983 -21.73 9.17 -13.43
N MET A 984 -22.02 9.31 -14.73
CA MET A 984 -22.17 10.62 -15.37
C MET A 984 -23.27 11.48 -14.73
N LEU A 985 -24.41 10.88 -14.33
CA LEU A 985 -25.49 11.60 -13.64
C LEU A 985 -25.08 12.09 -12.25
N LYS A 986 -24.25 11.32 -11.54
CA LYS A 986 -23.74 11.74 -10.23
C LYS A 986 -22.80 12.94 -10.36
N ILE A 987 -21.89 12.90 -11.32
CA ILE A 987 -20.99 14.02 -11.66
C ILE A 987 -21.80 15.27 -12.01
N ARG A 988 -22.82 15.10 -12.85
CA ARG A 988 -23.77 16.17 -13.19
C ARG A 988 -24.40 16.80 -11.94
N GLY A 989 -24.86 15.99 -10.99
CA GLY A 989 -25.46 16.47 -9.75
C GLY A 989 -24.51 17.33 -8.91
N GLU A 990 -23.25 16.91 -8.78
CA GLU A 990 -22.24 17.69 -8.04
C GLU A 990 -21.93 19.03 -8.72
N TRP A 991 -21.84 19.06 -10.05
CA TRP A 991 -21.57 20.30 -10.78
C TRP A 991 -22.74 21.26 -10.79
N VAL A 992 -23.98 20.76 -10.88
CA VAL A 992 -25.18 21.60 -10.73
C VAL A 992 -25.13 22.33 -9.40
N SER A 993 -24.85 21.64 -8.29
CA SER A 993 -24.75 22.25 -6.96
C SER A 993 -23.73 23.41 -6.94
N ARG A 994 -22.53 23.19 -7.48
CA ARG A 994 -21.46 24.20 -7.44
C ARG A 994 -21.71 25.40 -8.35
N LEU A 995 -22.29 25.18 -9.53
CA LEU A 995 -22.64 26.27 -10.43
C LEU A 995 -23.76 27.12 -9.82
N SER A 996 -24.73 26.50 -9.14
CA SER A 996 -25.78 27.22 -8.40
C SER A 996 -25.24 27.99 -7.18
N ASP A 997 -24.26 27.45 -6.45
CA ASP A 997 -23.61 28.16 -5.33
C ASP A 997 -22.86 29.41 -5.82
N LEU A 998 -22.22 29.35 -6.99
CA LEU A 998 -21.55 30.50 -7.61
C LEU A 998 -22.53 31.59 -8.07
N GLU A 999 -23.73 31.21 -8.53
CA GLU A 999 -24.81 32.16 -8.86
C GLU A 999 -25.43 32.82 -7.61
N ALA A 1000 -25.33 32.17 -6.45
CA ALA A 1000 -25.81 32.71 -5.16
C ALA A 1000 -24.81 33.64 -4.45
N ILE A 1001 -23.52 33.54 -4.76
CA ILE A 1001 -22.44 34.34 -4.17
C ILE A 1001 -22.33 35.76 -4.79
N ASP A 1002 -23.09 36.04 -5.85
CA ASP A 1002 -23.12 37.35 -6.54
C ASP A 1002 -23.75 38.49 -5.71
N ILE A 1003 -23.96 38.31 -4.39
CA ILE A 1003 -24.55 39.32 -3.47
C ILE A 1003 -23.55 39.84 -2.42
N ASP A 1004 -22.37 39.26 -2.20
CA ASP A 1004 -21.41 39.90 -1.28
C ASP A 1004 -19.95 39.63 -1.67
N SER A 1005 -19.31 40.69 -2.17
CA SER A 1005 -17.92 40.67 -2.60
C SER A 1005 -16.98 40.57 -1.40
N THR A 1006 -15.95 39.71 -1.54
CA THR A 1006 -14.75 39.52 -0.68
C THR A 1006 -14.75 38.30 0.26
N LEU A 1007 -14.64 37.10 -0.32
CA LEU A 1007 -13.99 35.98 0.35
C LEU A 1007 -13.14 35.19 -0.65
N GLU A 1008 -11.86 35.00 -0.34
CA GLU A 1008 -10.99 34.09 -1.07
C GLU A 1008 -11.58 32.67 -1.01
N LEU A 1009 -11.96 32.13 -2.17
CA LEU A 1009 -12.48 30.78 -2.29
C LEU A 1009 -11.39 29.77 -1.88
N PRO A 1010 -11.70 28.78 -1.03
CA PRO A 1010 -10.73 27.76 -0.62
C PRO A 1010 -10.23 26.96 -1.83
N TYR A 1011 -8.91 26.85 -1.96
CA TYR A 1011 -8.22 26.10 -3.01
C TYR A 1011 -8.76 24.67 -3.12
N PHE A 1012 -9.45 24.35 -4.21
CA PHE A 1012 -9.95 23.01 -4.49
C PHE A 1012 -8.81 22.14 -5.05
N ASN A 1013 -8.41 21.10 -4.30
CA ASN A 1013 -7.42 20.12 -4.78
C ASN A 1013 -8.11 19.05 -5.64
N MET A 1014 -8.31 19.41 -6.92
CA MET A 1014 -9.00 18.61 -7.94
C MET A 1014 -8.19 17.39 -8.43
N ASN A 1015 -6.97 17.21 -7.94
CA ASN A 1015 -6.09 16.05 -8.22
C ASN A 1015 -6.62 14.70 -7.69
N GLN A 1016 -7.83 14.66 -7.12
CA GLN A 1016 -8.44 13.45 -6.53
C GLN A 1016 -9.39 12.70 -7.47
N TRP A 1017 -9.76 13.27 -8.62
CA TRP A 1017 -10.58 12.60 -9.64
C TRP A 1017 -9.71 11.84 -10.64
N ASP A 1018 -8.94 10.91 -10.09
CA ASP A 1018 -8.31 9.86 -10.88
C ASP A 1018 -9.41 8.88 -11.34
N LEU A 1019 -9.37 8.43 -12.59
CA LEU A 1019 -10.21 7.43 -13.22
C LEU A 1019 -10.02 6.10 -12.50
N ASP A 1020 -8.93 5.89 -11.75
CA ASP A 1020 -8.85 4.82 -10.77
C ASP A 1020 -9.92 5.00 -9.66
N SER A 1021 -10.20 6.20 -9.16
CA SER A 1021 -11.34 6.47 -8.25
C SER A 1021 -12.70 6.36 -8.97
N PHE A 1022 -12.75 6.70 -10.26
CA PHE A 1022 -13.95 6.61 -11.10
C PHE A 1022 -14.31 5.15 -11.45
N LEU A 1023 -13.32 4.35 -11.81
CA LEU A 1023 -13.43 2.93 -12.12
C LEU A 1023 -13.56 2.11 -10.84
N ASN A 1024 -12.95 2.51 -9.72
CA ASN A 1024 -13.08 1.84 -8.42
C ASN A 1024 -14.33 2.28 -7.63
N TRP A 1025 -15.26 3.02 -8.25
CA TRP A 1025 -16.51 3.43 -7.62
C TRP A 1025 -17.49 2.25 -7.53
N SER A 1026 -17.66 1.68 -6.33
CA SER A 1026 -18.67 0.64 -6.06
C SER A 1026 -20.07 1.24 -6.01
N GLY A 1027 -20.98 0.65 -6.79
CA GLY A 1027 -22.38 1.05 -6.84
C GLY A 1027 -23.10 0.84 -5.51
N GLU A 1028 -23.54 1.94 -4.91
CA GLU A 1028 -24.81 1.99 -4.20
C GLU A 1028 -25.87 2.24 -5.28
N PHE A 1029 -26.53 1.17 -5.73
CA PHE A 1029 -27.81 1.26 -6.43
C PHE A 1029 -28.87 0.75 -5.47
N ASN A 1030 -29.37 1.67 -4.65
CA ASN A 1030 -30.73 1.69 -4.10
C ASN A 1030 -31.10 3.14 -3.81
#